data_AF-A0A7K5HPF9-F1
#
_entry.id   AF-A0A7K5HPF9-F1
#
_cell.length_a   1.000
_cell.length_b   1.000
_cell.length_c   1.000
_cell.angle_alpha   90.00
_cell.angle_beta   90.00
_cell.angle_gamma   90.00
#
_symmetry.space_group_name_H-M   'P 1'
#
loop_
_entity.id
_entity.type
_entity.pdbx_description
1 polymer ?
#
loop_
_entity_poly.entity_id
_entity_poly.type
_entity_poly.pdbx_seq_one_letter_code
_entity_poly.pdbx_strand_id
1 'polypeptide(L)'
;MAAAWEEIRRLAADFQRAQFAEVAHRLSERNCIEIVTKLIAEKQLEVVHTLDGKEYVTPAQITREIRDELHVCGGKCGICFLPLDLEMNFEVINVDLLHIENRANDIVKSEKAIQLVLGQLINESYLDQIAEEINDKLQETGQVTISELCKTYDLPGDFLIQALSRRLGRIIHGQLDQENRGVIFTEAFVSRHRARIRGLFTAITRPTPVSNLITRYGFQEHLLYSVLEELVNSGRLKGTVVGGRQDKAVFIPDIYARTQSNWVDSFFKQNGYLEFDALYRLGIPDPAGYIKKRYKSTQLLFLRAACVGQEIVDQVEASVEEAISSGNWIDVATLLPSSLSVEDVGILLQQTMRSLNKNSSGLVFSDTILVSEKFLSSCADLFSDMMQQKAEKEMKNSPVNLITEEDLKHASGLENSYANKKDKKDERRKKATEGSGCVRGGGGGNAREIKIKKAKKKGRKDADSDEESQTTGTGLNKQPEFPFMSQEEIEEVLKTHMQDCPEELITELAEHLIRPLTKTYQEVVRSVFTSSTSSSGASRRQTMKDLQEEFSNLYNNIRLFEKGTKHFTDETQANLAKHLLKTVCTDITNLIFSFLASDSMITTENYSTITSEVRTKILGKLPEDTKGPLTKLHTSLNGKSIEDFLSCLDSAVDICGIMVKKGDKKKERQILFQHRQALIEQLKVTEDPALVLHLTSVLLFQFSTHCMLHAPGRSVPQIINFLSGKIPEDQYSLLVKYQGLVVKQLISQTKKNEQGDGDSTDNLGDEEEADTIRKELQEITTSIKDLVLRPRKSSVTEE
;
A
#
# COMPACT_ATOMS: atom_id res chain seq x y z
N MET A 1 -33.95 37.82 -110.16
CA MET A 1 -34.82 37.53 -108.99
C MET A 1 -35.91 38.57 -108.77
N ALA A 2 -35.63 39.88 -108.89
CA ALA A 2 -36.67 40.92 -108.73
C ALA A 2 -37.79 40.86 -109.79
N ALA A 3 -37.44 40.74 -111.08
CA ALA A 3 -38.43 40.63 -112.16
C ALA A 3 -39.36 39.41 -112.01
N ALA A 4 -38.84 38.28 -111.54
CA ALA A 4 -39.61 37.06 -111.27
C ALA A 4 -40.57 37.24 -110.08
N TRP A 5 -40.20 38.00 -109.05
CA TRP A 5 -41.07 38.28 -107.90
C TRP A 5 -42.18 39.28 -108.25
N GLU A 6 -41.89 40.28 -109.08
CA GLU A 6 -42.88 41.20 -109.64
C GLU A 6 -43.91 40.44 -110.50
N GLU A 7 -43.42 39.50 -111.31
CA GLU A 7 -44.23 38.63 -112.16
C GLU A 7 -45.09 37.66 -111.33
N ILE A 8 -44.54 37.07 -110.26
CA ILE A 8 -45.29 36.26 -109.28
C ILE A 8 -46.36 37.08 -108.57
N ARG A 9 -46.07 38.33 -108.15
CA ARG A 9 -47.08 39.22 -107.55
C ARG A 9 -48.18 39.59 -108.53
N ARG A 10 -47.82 39.85 -109.79
CA ARG A 10 -48.78 40.16 -110.84
C ARG A 10 -49.66 38.94 -111.14
N LEU A 11 -49.07 37.76 -111.26
CA LEU A 11 -49.78 36.49 -111.40
C LEU A 11 -50.67 36.20 -110.20
N ALA A 12 -50.23 36.46 -108.98
CA ALA A 12 -51.04 36.31 -107.77
C ALA A 12 -52.22 37.29 -107.73
N ALA A 13 -52.01 38.54 -108.13
CA ALA A 13 -53.06 39.55 -108.22
C ALA A 13 -54.06 39.25 -109.37
N ASP A 14 -53.57 38.78 -110.51
CA ASP A 14 -54.40 38.38 -111.65
C ASP A 14 -55.19 37.11 -111.32
N PHE A 15 -54.59 36.17 -110.58
CA PHE A 15 -55.26 34.99 -110.02
C PHE A 15 -56.32 35.36 -108.98
N GLN A 16 -56.01 36.30 -108.08
CA GLN A 16 -56.97 36.82 -107.10
C GLN A 16 -58.16 37.50 -107.81
N ARG A 17 -57.93 38.28 -108.87
CA ARG A 17 -59.01 38.84 -109.69
C ARG A 17 -59.82 37.75 -110.41
N ALA A 18 -59.18 36.70 -110.92
CA ALA A 18 -59.86 35.58 -111.56
C ALA A 18 -60.76 34.79 -110.58
N GLN A 19 -60.37 34.66 -109.30
CA GLN A 19 -61.20 34.05 -108.25
C GLN A 19 -62.48 34.84 -107.93
N PHE A 20 -62.48 36.17 -108.16
CA PHE A 20 -63.64 37.03 -107.88
C PHE A 20 -64.65 37.13 -109.04
N ALA A 21 -64.31 36.71 -110.26
CA ALA A 21 -65.10 36.97 -111.46
C ALA A 21 -66.25 35.95 -111.73
N GLU A 22 -66.01 34.64 -111.74
CA GLU A 22 -67.03 33.60 -112.01
C GLU A 22 -66.93 32.39 -111.07
N VAL A 23 -68.08 31.79 -110.70
CA VAL A 23 -68.16 30.64 -109.77
C VAL A 23 -67.47 29.38 -110.33
N ALA A 24 -67.37 29.24 -111.66
CA ALA A 24 -66.74 28.10 -112.33
C ALA A 24 -65.21 28.02 -112.17
N HIS A 25 -64.55 29.13 -111.80
CA HIS A 25 -63.09 29.21 -111.64
C HIS A 25 -62.63 29.42 -110.19
N ARG A 26 -63.55 29.34 -109.22
CA ARG A 26 -63.19 29.38 -107.81
C ARG A 26 -62.52 28.08 -107.38
N LEU A 27 -61.39 28.18 -106.68
CA LEU A 27 -60.86 27.04 -105.97
C LEU A 27 -61.83 26.66 -104.87
N SER A 28 -62.36 25.45 -104.96
CA SER A 28 -63.03 24.85 -103.82
C SER A 28 -62.00 24.63 -102.70
N GLU A 29 -62.47 24.61 -101.45
CA GLU A 29 -61.65 24.26 -100.29
C GLU A 29 -60.89 22.94 -100.52
N ARG A 30 -61.53 21.97 -101.18
CA ARG A 30 -60.92 20.71 -101.59
C ARG A 30 -59.72 20.89 -102.51
N ASN A 31 -59.80 21.78 -103.49
CA ASN A 31 -58.67 22.04 -104.40
C ASN A 31 -57.53 22.78 -103.67
N CYS A 32 -57.84 23.69 -102.74
CA CYS A 32 -56.83 24.33 -101.89
C CYS A 32 -56.10 23.31 -101.01
N ILE A 33 -56.83 22.38 -100.39
CA ILE A 33 -56.25 21.30 -99.59
C ILE A 33 -55.37 20.40 -100.47
N GLU A 34 -55.80 20.04 -101.68
CA GLU A 34 -54.99 19.23 -102.60
C GLU A 34 -53.69 19.93 -103.04
N ILE A 35 -53.73 21.24 -103.28
CA ILE A 35 -52.55 22.05 -103.61
C ILE A 35 -51.59 22.09 -102.42
N VAL A 36 -52.09 22.40 -101.23
CA VAL A 36 -51.26 22.44 -100.01
C VAL A 36 -50.67 21.05 -99.72
N THR A 37 -51.45 19.99 -99.89
CA THR A 37 -50.99 18.60 -99.73
C THR A 37 -49.87 18.25 -100.73
N LYS A 38 -49.98 18.70 -101.99
CA LYS A 38 -48.91 18.53 -102.98
C LYS A 38 -47.65 19.33 -102.61
N LEU A 39 -47.80 20.57 -102.14
CA LEU A 39 -46.66 21.40 -101.71
C LEU A 39 -45.94 20.82 -100.48
N ILE A 40 -46.68 20.19 -99.56
CA ILE A 40 -46.12 19.46 -98.42
C ILE A 40 -45.39 18.20 -98.92
N ALA A 41 -45.99 17.43 -99.84
CA ALA A 41 -45.39 16.22 -100.40
C ALA A 41 -44.09 16.51 -101.18
N GLU A 42 -44.02 17.63 -101.88
CA GLU A 42 -42.82 18.10 -102.59
C GLU A 42 -41.79 18.79 -101.67
N LYS A 43 -42.05 18.86 -100.35
CA LYS A 43 -41.22 19.54 -99.34
C LYS A 43 -40.95 21.02 -99.62
N GLN A 44 -41.82 21.67 -100.40
CA GLN A 44 -41.72 23.10 -100.68
C GLN A 44 -42.41 23.96 -99.63
N LEU A 45 -43.28 23.36 -98.80
CA LEU A 45 -43.99 24.03 -97.71
C LEU A 45 -43.98 23.16 -96.46
N GLU A 46 -43.50 23.72 -95.35
CA GLU A 46 -43.54 23.10 -94.02
C GLU A 46 -44.61 23.82 -93.19
N VAL A 47 -45.74 23.15 -92.97
CA VAL A 47 -46.87 23.66 -92.19
C VAL A 47 -47.42 22.55 -91.31
N VAL A 48 -47.92 22.93 -90.14
CA VAL A 48 -48.56 22.02 -89.18
C VAL A 48 -50.05 22.31 -89.18
N HIS A 49 -50.86 21.26 -89.12
CA HIS A 49 -52.30 21.39 -88.98
C HIS A 49 -52.69 21.75 -87.55
N THR A 50 -53.71 22.59 -87.41
CA THR A 50 -54.34 22.77 -86.10
C THR A 50 -55.12 21.52 -85.68
N LEU A 51 -55.37 21.32 -84.38
CA LEU A 51 -56.10 20.14 -83.87
C LEU A 51 -57.53 20.08 -84.41
N ASP A 52 -58.13 21.23 -84.74
CA ASP A 52 -59.43 21.32 -85.40
C ASP A 52 -59.39 21.03 -86.91
N GLY A 53 -58.19 20.90 -87.49
CA GLY A 53 -57.95 20.57 -88.90
C GLY A 53 -58.31 21.68 -89.90
N LYS A 54 -58.71 22.87 -89.42
CA LYS A 54 -59.20 23.98 -90.24
C LYS A 54 -58.10 24.90 -90.76
N GLU A 55 -56.96 24.97 -90.06
CA GLU A 55 -55.91 25.94 -90.35
C GLU A 55 -54.53 25.29 -90.45
N TYR A 56 -53.65 25.95 -91.19
CA TYR A 56 -52.24 25.58 -91.37
C TYR A 56 -51.35 26.64 -90.73
N VAL A 57 -50.52 26.23 -89.77
CA VAL A 57 -49.62 27.13 -89.05
C VAL A 57 -48.18 26.88 -89.51
N THR A 58 -47.44 27.95 -89.77
CA THR A 58 -46.00 27.84 -90.11
C THR A 58 -45.16 27.72 -88.85
N PRO A 59 -44.03 26.98 -88.87
CA PRO A 59 -43.12 26.90 -87.71
C PRO A 59 -42.61 28.26 -87.22
N ALA A 60 -42.44 29.23 -88.13
CA ALA A 60 -42.04 30.59 -87.79
C ALA A 60 -43.11 31.33 -86.98
N GLN A 61 -44.39 31.09 -87.28
CA GLN A 61 -45.52 31.65 -86.53
C GLN A 61 -45.59 31.05 -85.13
N ILE A 62 -45.47 29.73 -85.00
CA ILE A 62 -45.41 29.03 -83.69
C ILE A 62 -44.26 29.58 -82.83
N THR A 63 -43.10 29.89 -83.45
CA THR A 63 -41.96 30.50 -82.73
C THR A 63 -42.30 31.88 -82.17
N ARG A 64 -43.04 32.69 -82.94
CA ARG A 64 -43.43 34.04 -82.54
C ARG A 64 -44.43 33.97 -81.39
N GLU A 65 -45.44 33.11 -81.52
CA GLU A 65 -46.46 32.88 -80.49
C GLU A 65 -45.83 32.39 -79.19
N ILE A 66 -44.93 31.40 -79.22
CA ILE A 66 -44.21 30.94 -78.00
C ILE A 66 -43.43 32.09 -77.34
N ARG A 67 -42.83 33.01 -78.11
CA ARG A 67 -42.11 34.16 -77.55
C ARG A 67 -43.06 35.21 -76.96
N ASP A 68 -44.13 35.53 -77.67
CA ASP A 68 -45.12 36.51 -77.22
C ASP A 68 -45.78 36.01 -75.93
N GLU A 69 -46.14 34.72 -75.86
CA GLU A 69 -46.65 34.09 -74.65
C GLU A 69 -45.63 34.08 -73.51
N LEU A 70 -44.36 33.77 -73.79
CA LEU A 70 -43.31 33.85 -72.77
C LEU A 70 -43.18 35.27 -72.20
N HIS A 71 -43.36 36.31 -73.03
CA HIS A 71 -43.33 37.70 -72.59
C HIS A 71 -44.59 38.10 -71.81
N VAL A 72 -45.77 37.64 -72.25
CA VAL A 72 -47.07 37.91 -71.59
C VAL A 72 -47.13 37.24 -70.21
N CYS A 73 -46.65 36.01 -70.09
CA CYS A 73 -46.55 35.28 -68.82
C CYS A 73 -45.40 35.77 -67.90
N GLY A 74 -44.76 36.90 -68.22
CA GLY A 74 -43.71 37.47 -67.37
C GLY A 74 -42.42 36.66 -67.32
N GLY A 75 -42.19 35.77 -68.29
CA GLY A 75 -40.94 35.03 -68.45
C GLY A 75 -40.90 33.61 -67.87
N LYS A 76 -42.02 33.06 -67.37
CA LYS A 76 -42.19 31.64 -67.03
C LYS A 76 -43.44 31.09 -67.72
N CYS A 77 -43.29 30.06 -68.55
CA CYS A 77 -44.43 29.42 -69.23
C CYS A 77 -44.26 27.89 -69.31
N GLY A 78 -45.29 27.12 -68.95
CA GLY A 78 -45.28 25.66 -69.04
C GLY A 78 -45.66 25.17 -70.44
N ILE A 79 -44.88 24.28 -71.03
CA ILE A 79 -45.13 23.76 -72.38
C ILE A 79 -46.44 22.95 -72.45
N CYS A 80 -46.78 22.21 -71.39
CA CYS A 80 -48.05 21.47 -71.31
C CYS A 80 -49.29 22.38 -71.10
N PHE A 81 -49.09 23.62 -70.67
CA PHE A 81 -50.16 24.59 -70.43
C PHE A 81 -50.39 25.52 -71.63
N LEU A 82 -49.42 25.65 -72.54
CA LEU A 82 -49.58 26.36 -73.82
C LEU A 82 -50.81 25.92 -74.66
N PRO A 83 -51.19 24.64 -74.71
CA PRO A 83 -52.42 24.23 -75.40
C PRO A 83 -53.69 24.24 -74.53
N LEU A 84 -53.63 24.52 -73.21
CA LEU A 84 -54.73 24.24 -72.28
C LEU A 84 -55.04 25.32 -71.22
N ASP A 85 -54.34 26.44 -71.15
CA ASP A 85 -54.66 27.52 -70.21
C ASP A 85 -55.90 28.32 -70.65
N LEU A 86 -57.07 27.84 -70.20
CA LEU A 86 -58.29 28.63 -70.07
C LEU A 86 -58.14 29.65 -68.93
N GLU A 87 -58.20 30.96 -69.25
CA GLU A 87 -59.34 31.78 -68.80
C GLU A 87 -59.32 33.25 -69.28
N MET A 88 -58.22 33.80 -69.80
CA MET A 88 -58.24 35.17 -70.34
C MET A 88 -57.33 35.33 -71.55
N ASN A 89 -57.97 35.37 -72.72
CA ASN A 89 -57.47 35.81 -74.04
C ASN A 89 -56.65 34.80 -74.88
N PHE A 90 -57.33 34.31 -75.94
CA PHE A 90 -56.86 33.71 -77.21
C PHE A 90 -56.62 32.19 -77.29
N GLU A 91 -57.13 31.59 -78.37
CA GLU A 91 -56.77 30.27 -78.92
C GLU A 91 -55.34 30.33 -79.50
N VAL A 92 -54.27 30.27 -78.69
CA VAL A 92 -52.96 30.75 -79.19
C VAL A 92 -52.12 29.71 -79.94
N ILE A 93 -52.12 28.42 -79.59
CA ILE A 93 -51.43 27.42 -80.42
C ILE A 93 -52.27 26.15 -80.41
N ASN A 94 -53.30 26.12 -81.24
CA ASN A 94 -54.14 24.93 -81.46
C ASN A 94 -53.37 23.85 -82.24
N VAL A 95 -52.14 23.53 -81.85
CA VAL A 95 -51.20 22.63 -82.53
C VAL A 95 -50.76 21.54 -81.56
N ASP A 96 -50.50 20.34 -82.08
CA ASP A 96 -50.06 19.21 -81.27
C ASP A 96 -48.77 19.50 -80.47
N LEU A 97 -48.75 19.01 -79.23
CA LEU A 97 -47.72 19.25 -78.21
C LEU A 97 -46.32 18.88 -78.73
N LEU A 98 -46.21 17.85 -79.57
CA LEU A 98 -44.95 17.41 -80.18
C LEU A 98 -44.28 18.50 -81.04
N HIS A 99 -45.08 19.29 -81.77
CA HIS A 99 -44.54 20.38 -82.59
C HIS A 99 -44.11 21.58 -81.74
N ILE A 100 -44.85 21.84 -80.66
CA ILE A 100 -44.52 22.89 -79.68
C ILE A 100 -43.24 22.53 -78.92
N GLU A 101 -43.10 21.28 -78.44
CA GLU A 101 -41.90 20.80 -77.73
C GLU A 101 -40.65 20.83 -78.62
N ASN A 102 -40.76 20.34 -79.86
CA ASN A 102 -39.65 20.41 -80.82
C ASN A 102 -39.23 21.85 -81.06
N ARG A 103 -40.20 22.77 -81.18
CA ARG A 103 -39.89 24.17 -81.45
C ARG A 103 -39.35 24.92 -80.23
N ALA A 104 -39.86 24.62 -79.05
CA ALA A 104 -39.33 25.11 -77.78
C ALA A 104 -37.85 24.71 -77.61
N ASN A 105 -37.51 23.46 -77.94
CA ASN A 105 -36.12 22.99 -77.93
C ASN A 105 -35.23 23.74 -78.95
N ASP A 106 -35.74 24.10 -80.12
CA ASP A 106 -35.01 24.92 -81.09
C ASP A 106 -34.79 26.35 -80.60
N ILE A 107 -35.78 26.94 -79.91
CA ILE A 107 -35.67 28.27 -79.31
C ILE A 107 -34.57 28.28 -78.25
N VAL A 108 -34.54 27.28 -77.36
CA VAL A 108 -33.50 27.14 -76.32
C VAL A 108 -32.10 26.98 -76.91
N LYS A 109 -31.96 26.29 -78.06
CA LYS A 109 -30.68 26.19 -78.78
C LYS A 109 -30.26 27.52 -79.41
N SER A 110 -31.23 28.30 -79.87
CA SER A 110 -31.00 29.56 -80.57
C SER A 110 -30.72 30.72 -79.61
N GLU A 111 -31.37 30.73 -78.44
CA GLU A 111 -31.35 31.83 -77.48
C GLU A 111 -30.89 31.35 -76.10
N LYS A 112 -29.67 31.75 -75.70
CA LYS A 112 -29.08 31.36 -74.40
C LYS A 112 -29.79 31.94 -73.17
N ALA A 113 -30.62 32.97 -73.37
CA ALA A 113 -31.40 33.61 -72.31
C ALA A 113 -32.61 32.77 -71.86
N ILE A 114 -33.08 31.84 -72.71
CA ILE A 114 -34.23 30.99 -72.43
C ILE A 114 -33.74 29.59 -72.07
N GLN A 115 -34.24 29.05 -70.95
CA GLN A 115 -33.88 27.74 -70.45
C GLN A 115 -35.13 26.87 -70.28
N LEU A 116 -34.99 25.59 -70.60
CA LEU A 116 -36.07 24.61 -70.43
C LEU A 116 -35.82 23.77 -69.17
N VAL A 117 -36.75 23.84 -68.21
CA VAL A 117 -36.66 23.13 -66.93
C VAL A 117 -38.00 22.46 -66.63
N LEU A 118 -38.02 21.13 -66.46
CA LEU A 118 -39.23 20.35 -66.18
C LEU A 118 -40.42 20.64 -67.14
N GLY A 119 -40.13 20.91 -68.42
CA GLY A 119 -41.17 21.28 -69.39
C GLY A 119 -41.66 22.72 -69.28
N GLN A 120 -40.93 23.60 -68.58
CA GLN A 120 -41.21 25.03 -68.46
C GLN A 120 -40.10 25.84 -69.14
N LEU A 121 -40.49 26.81 -69.97
CA LEU A 121 -39.59 27.81 -70.54
C LEU A 121 -39.43 28.96 -69.55
N ILE A 122 -38.18 29.27 -69.23
CA ILE A 122 -37.81 30.28 -68.24
C ILE A 122 -36.85 31.27 -68.90
N ASN A 123 -37.21 32.54 -68.87
CA ASN A 123 -36.37 33.62 -69.36
C ASN A 123 -35.40 34.12 -68.26
N GLU A 124 -34.25 34.64 -68.68
CA GLU A 124 -33.25 35.19 -67.78
C GLU A 124 -33.79 36.37 -66.96
N SER A 125 -34.63 37.21 -67.57
CA SER A 125 -35.28 38.35 -66.89
C SER A 125 -36.20 37.93 -65.75
N TYR A 126 -36.86 36.78 -65.87
CA TYR A 126 -37.69 36.22 -64.80
C TYR A 126 -36.82 35.76 -63.61
N LEU A 127 -35.64 35.19 -63.89
CA LEU A 127 -34.68 34.83 -62.84
C LEU A 127 -34.10 36.05 -62.15
N ASP A 128 -33.95 37.18 -62.85
CA ASP A 128 -33.55 38.46 -62.24
C ASP A 128 -34.63 39.02 -61.31
N GLN A 129 -35.90 39.00 -61.75
CA GLN A 129 -37.03 39.40 -60.90
C GLN A 129 -37.17 38.53 -59.65
N ILE A 130 -37.07 37.21 -59.81
CA ILE A 130 -37.03 36.29 -58.66
C ILE A 130 -35.85 36.62 -57.74
N ALA A 131 -34.68 36.93 -58.30
CA ALA A 131 -33.51 37.26 -57.50
C ALA A 131 -33.71 38.55 -56.68
N GLU A 132 -34.41 39.56 -57.23
CA GLU A 132 -34.80 40.77 -56.51
C GLU A 132 -35.80 40.45 -55.38
N GLU A 133 -36.86 39.70 -55.67
CA GLU A 133 -37.83 39.28 -54.64
C GLU A 133 -37.18 38.46 -53.52
N ILE A 134 -36.26 37.55 -53.88
CA ILE A 134 -35.51 36.75 -52.93
C ILE A 134 -34.60 37.65 -52.11
N ASN A 135 -33.96 38.66 -52.72
CA ASN A 135 -33.14 39.61 -51.98
C ASN A 135 -33.98 40.40 -50.97
N ASP A 136 -35.15 40.89 -51.34
CA ASP A 136 -36.04 41.62 -50.44
C ASP A 136 -36.48 40.73 -49.27
N LYS A 137 -36.96 39.51 -49.57
CA LYS A 137 -37.28 38.51 -48.54
C LYS A 137 -36.08 38.20 -47.65
N LEU A 138 -34.88 38.07 -48.23
CA LEU A 138 -33.64 37.80 -47.51
C LEU A 138 -33.23 38.96 -46.60
N GLN A 139 -33.43 40.21 -47.01
CA GLN A 139 -33.16 41.36 -46.15
C GLN A 139 -34.19 41.49 -45.02
N GLU A 140 -35.46 41.14 -45.27
CA GLU A 140 -36.52 41.15 -44.25
C GLU A 140 -36.33 40.06 -43.19
N THR A 141 -36.09 38.81 -43.61
CA THR A 141 -36.00 37.66 -42.69
C THR A 141 -34.57 37.41 -42.18
N GLY A 142 -33.56 37.86 -42.93
CA GLY A 142 -32.14 37.61 -42.69
C GLY A 142 -31.62 36.26 -43.18
N GLN A 143 -32.50 35.29 -43.43
CA GLN A 143 -32.17 33.97 -43.96
C GLN A 143 -33.27 33.42 -44.86
N VAL A 144 -32.89 32.72 -45.91
CA VAL A 144 -33.83 32.05 -46.83
C VAL A 144 -33.30 30.66 -47.17
N THR A 145 -34.19 29.67 -47.18
CA THR A 145 -33.83 28.29 -47.53
C THR A 145 -34.24 27.97 -48.96
N ILE A 146 -33.40 27.26 -49.69
CA ILE A 146 -33.69 26.84 -51.06
C ILE A 146 -34.88 25.89 -51.11
N SER A 147 -35.09 25.05 -50.09
CA SER A 147 -36.27 24.18 -49.99
C SER A 147 -37.59 24.96 -49.94
N GLU A 148 -37.60 26.13 -49.30
CA GLU A 148 -38.75 27.04 -49.29
C GLU A 148 -38.94 27.69 -50.66
N LEU A 149 -37.84 28.16 -51.27
CA LEU A 149 -37.86 28.72 -52.62
C LEU A 149 -38.33 27.71 -53.68
N CYS A 150 -37.93 26.45 -53.59
CA CYS A 150 -38.42 25.39 -54.47
C CYS A 150 -39.94 25.24 -54.40
N LYS A 151 -40.53 25.36 -53.20
CA LYS A 151 -41.98 25.26 -53.01
C LYS A 151 -42.71 26.51 -53.51
N THR A 152 -42.14 27.69 -53.29
CA THR A 152 -42.77 28.96 -53.69
C THR A 152 -42.73 29.16 -55.19
N TYR A 153 -41.60 28.84 -55.84
CA TYR A 153 -41.39 29.12 -57.25
C TYR A 153 -41.59 27.90 -58.16
N ASP A 154 -41.83 26.71 -57.59
CA ASP A 154 -41.99 25.43 -58.30
C ASP A 154 -40.84 25.16 -59.30
N LEU A 155 -39.61 25.24 -58.79
CA LEU A 155 -38.38 25.03 -59.55
C LEU A 155 -37.45 24.05 -58.83
N PRO A 156 -36.66 23.24 -59.56
CA PRO A 156 -35.69 22.33 -58.96
C PRO A 156 -34.64 23.07 -58.12
N GLY A 157 -34.28 22.50 -56.96
CA GLY A 157 -33.31 23.12 -56.05
C GLY A 157 -31.93 23.31 -56.66
N ASP A 158 -31.42 22.33 -57.41
CA ASP A 158 -30.11 22.43 -58.08
C ASP A 158 -30.10 23.56 -59.12
N PHE A 159 -31.22 23.74 -59.82
CA PHE A 159 -31.40 24.82 -60.78
C PHE A 159 -31.40 26.19 -60.09
N LEU A 160 -32.15 26.32 -59.00
CA LEU A 160 -32.16 27.54 -58.20
C LEU A 160 -30.78 27.85 -57.61
N ILE A 161 -30.05 26.88 -57.08
CA ILE A 161 -28.68 27.08 -56.59
C ILE A 161 -27.78 27.63 -57.70
N GLN A 162 -27.85 27.06 -58.90
CA GLN A 162 -27.03 27.51 -60.03
C GLN A 162 -27.44 28.91 -60.51
N ALA A 163 -28.74 29.21 -60.58
CA ALA A 163 -29.25 30.50 -61.00
C ALA A 163 -28.90 31.60 -59.98
N LEU A 164 -29.14 31.34 -58.69
CA LEU A 164 -28.87 32.30 -57.61
C LEU A 164 -27.38 32.51 -57.42
N SER A 165 -26.55 31.46 -57.50
CA SER A 165 -25.08 31.60 -57.33
C SER A 165 -24.43 32.54 -58.35
N ARG A 166 -24.98 32.67 -59.56
CA ARG A 166 -24.51 33.66 -60.56
C ARG A 166 -24.89 35.10 -60.22
N ARG A 167 -25.96 35.27 -59.42
CA ARG A 167 -26.55 36.57 -59.06
C ARG A 167 -26.20 37.01 -57.63
N LEU A 168 -25.59 36.14 -56.83
CA LEU A 168 -25.03 36.47 -55.52
C LEU A 168 -23.95 37.55 -55.64
N GLY A 169 -24.01 38.54 -54.75
CA GLY A 169 -23.11 39.69 -54.73
C GLY A 169 -23.39 40.76 -55.77
N ARG A 170 -24.30 40.51 -56.74
CA ARG A 170 -24.78 41.51 -57.70
C ARG A 170 -26.17 42.02 -57.35
N ILE A 171 -27.15 41.11 -57.38
CA ILE A 171 -28.57 41.41 -57.09
C ILE A 171 -28.90 40.94 -55.67
N ILE A 172 -28.45 39.74 -55.32
CA ILE A 172 -28.69 39.17 -53.98
C ILE A 172 -27.51 39.51 -53.08
N HIS A 173 -27.75 40.35 -52.07
CA HIS A 173 -26.78 40.71 -51.05
C HIS A 173 -26.81 39.68 -49.89
N GLY A 174 -26.35 38.47 -50.19
CA GLY A 174 -26.27 37.35 -49.25
C GLY A 174 -25.08 36.45 -49.54
N GLN A 175 -24.78 35.56 -48.60
CA GLN A 175 -23.77 34.52 -48.74
C GLN A 175 -24.45 33.15 -48.62
N LEU A 176 -24.01 32.21 -49.48
CA LEU A 176 -24.37 30.80 -49.33
C LEU A 176 -23.52 30.19 -48.23
N ASP A 177 -24.13 29.35 -47.41
CA ASP A 177 -23.37 28.54 -46.46
C ASP A 177 -22.45 27.57 -47.20
N GLN A 178 -21.21 27.47 -46.74
CA GLN A 178 -20.19 26.58 -47.31
C GLN A 178 -20.48 25.12 -46.99
N GLU A 179 -21.07 24.85 -45.82
CA GLU A 179 -21.41 23.49 -45.39
C GLU A 179 -22.83 23.08 -45.79
N ASN A 180 -23.77 24.03 -45.86
CA ASN A 180 -25.14 23.80 -46.31
C ASN A 180 -25.54 24.70 -47.49
N ARG A 181 -25.22 24.27 -48.72
CA ARG A 181 -25.56 24.98 -49.96
C ARG A 181 -27.06 25.27 -50.14
N GLY A 182 -27.93 24.75 -49.27
CA GLY A 182 -29.37 24.99 -49.23
C GLY A 182 -29.80 26.27 -48.50
N VAL A 183 -28.90 27.04 -47.89
CA VAL A 183 -29.26 28.24 -47.09
C VAL A 183 -28.47 29.47 -47.54
N ILE A 184 -29.19 30.58 -47.72
CA ILE A 184 -28.64 31.91 -47.99
C ILE A 184 -28.88 32.77 -46.76
N PHE A 185 -27.84 33.44 -46.27
CA PHE A 185 -27.91 34.35 -45.13
C PHE A 185 -27.30 35.72 -45.45
N THR A 186 -27.73 36.74 -44.73
CA THR A 186 -27.09 38.06 -44.77
C THR A 186 -25.95 38.16 -43.74
N GLU A 187 -24.97 39.01 -44.02
CA GLU A 187 -23.90 39.29 -43.06
C GLU A 187 -24.44 39.94 -41.77
N ALA A 188 -25.50 40.74 -41.90
CA ALA A 188 -26.21 41.34 -40.76
C ALA A 188 -26.85 40.27 -39.87
N PHE A 189 -27.47 39.24 -40.47
CA PHE A 189 -28.04 38.11 -39.75
C PHE A 189 -26.97 37.33 -38.97
N VAL A 190 -25.87 36.96 -39.62
CA VAL A 190 -24.75 36.26 -38.96
C VAL A 190 -24.17 37.10 -37.83
N SER A 191 -23.96 38.41 -38.06
CA SER A 191 -23.44 39.33 -37.04
C SER A 191 -24.38 39.46 -35.83
N ARG A 192 -25.70 39.53 -36.08
CA ARG A 192 -26.72 39.55 -35.03
C ARG A 192 -26.75 38.23 -34.26
N HIS A 193 -26.70 37.09 -34.94
CA HIS A 193 -26.63 35.78 -34.31
C HIS A 193 -25.35 35.64 -33.48
N ARG A 194 -24.20 36.03 -34.00
CA ARG A 194 -22.92 36.07 -33.27
C ARG A 194 -22.99 36.96 -32.03
N ALA A 195 -23.61 38.14 -32.13
CA ALA A 195 -23.80 39.02 -30.99
C ALA A 195 -24.73 38.42 -29.91
N ARG A 196 -25.83 37.76 -30.31
CA ARG A 196 -26.74 37.03 -29.41
C ARG A 196 -26.03 35.89 -28.69
N ILE A 197 -25.30 35.06 -29.44
CA ILE A 197 -24.50 33.94 -28.89
C ILE A 197 -23.48 34.49 -27.90
N ARG A 198 -22.70 35.50 -28.30
CA ARG A 198 -21.73 36.15 -27.41
C ARG A 198 -22.39 36.66 -26.13
N GLY A 199 -23.51 37.37 -26.23
CA GLY A 199 -24.23 37.89 -25.07
C GLY A 199 -24.71 36.78 -24.13
N LEU A 200 -25.31 35.73 -24.69
CA LEU A 200 -25.81 34.59 -23.94
C LEU A 200 -24.69 33.87 -23.19
N PHE A 201 -23.65 33.42 -23.89
CA PHE A 201 -22.57 32.64 -23.28
C PHE A 201 -21.67 33.45 -22.34
N THR A 202 -21.64 34.78 -22.48
CA THR A 202 -20.99 35.67 -21.49
C THR A 202 -21.75 35.70 -20.17
N ALA A 203 -23.08 35.57 -20.20
CA ALA A 203 -23.92 35.61 -19.00
C ALA A 203 -23.97 34.26 -18.25
N ILE A 204 -23.53 33.17 -18.88
CA ILE A 204 -23.54 31.84 -18.27
C ILE A 204 -22.42 31.74 -17.24
N THR A 205 -22.80 31.49 -15.99
CA THR A 205 -21.88 31.34 -14.85
C THR A 205 -21.82 29.91 -14.31
N ARG A 206 -22.62 28.99 -14.86
CA ARG A 206 -22.69 27.58 -14.45
C ARG A 206 -22.59 26.67 -15.68
N PRO A 207 -22.08 25.43 -15.55
CA PRO A 207 -22.08 24.46 -16.63
C PRO A 207 -23.49 24.29 -17.19
N THR A 208 -23.68 24.62 -18.47
CA THR A 208 -24.99 24.61 -19.11
C THR A 208 -24.94 23.82 -20.42
N PRO A 209 -25.84 22.85 -20.63
CA PRO A 209 -25.91 22.10 -21.88
C PRO A 209 -26.35 23.01 -23.02
N VAL A 210 -25.64 22.93 -24.15
CA VAL A 210 -25.86 23.79 -25.33
C VAL A 210 -27.17 23.43 -26.02
N SER A 211 -27.58 22.16 -26.02
CA SER A 211 -28.86 21.67 -26.57
C SER A 211 -30.09 22.38 -25.98
N ASN A 212 -30.11 22.59 -24.66
CA ASN A 212 -31.18 23.34 -24.00
C ASN A 212 -31.25 24.80 -24.47
N LEU A 213 -30.10 25.41 -24.80
CA LEU A 213 -30.03 26.79 -25.27
C LEU A 213 -30.48 26.90 -26.73
N ILE A 214 -30.15 25.91 -27.55
CA ILE A 214 -30.60 25.80 -28.95
C ILE A 214 -32.13 25.81 -28.99
N THR A 215 -32.77 24.90 -28.26
CA THR A 215 -34.24 24.77 -28.25
C THR A 215 -34.93 25.99 -27.66
N ARG A 216 -34.38 26.58 -26.58
CA ARG A 216 -35.00 27.72 -25.89
C ARG A 216 -34.92 29.02 -26.70
N TYR A 217 -33.82 29.26 -27.41
CA TYR A 217 -33.58 30.53 -28.11
C TYR A 217 -33.71 30.43 -29.64
N GLY A 218 -34.03 29.24 -30.16
CA GLY A 218 -34.22 28.97 -31.58
C GLY A 218 -32.96 29.18 -32.41
N PHE A 219 -31.78 28.82 -31.86
CA PHE A 219 -30.54 28.91 -32.63
C PHE A 219 -30.44 27.77 -33.64
N GLN A 220 -29.83 28.05 -34.80
CA GLN A 220 -29.40 26.99 -35.70
C GLN A 220 -28.17 26.31 -35.13
N GLU A 221 -28.24 24.99 -34.94
CA GLU A 221 -27.17 24.19 -34.32
C GLU A 221 -25.81 24.41 -34.97
N HIS A 222 -25.77 24.29 -36.29
CA HIS A 222 -24.53 24.37 -37.06
C HIS A 222 -23.82 25.73 -36.88
N LEU A 223 -24.56 26.82 -37.09
CA LEU A 223 -24.06 28.18 -36.92
C LEU A 223 -23.66 28.46 -35.46
N LEU A 224 -24.40 27.89 -34.50
CA LEU A 224 -24.09 28.05 -33.09
C LEU A 224 -22.74 27.43 -32.73
N TYR A 225 -22.50 26.17 -33.12
CA TYR A 225 -21.26 25.48 -32.78
C TYR A 225 -20.05 26.13 -33.45
N SER A 226 -20.15 26.51 -34.73
CA SER A 226 -19.05 27.17 -35.45
C SER A 226 -18.69 28.52 -34.83
N VAL A 227 -19.69 29.36 -34.55
CA VAL A 227 -19.48 30.67 -33.93
C VAL A 227 -19.00 30.54 -32.47
N LEU A 228 -19.52 29.56 -31.72
CA LEU A 228 -19.09 29.32 -30.34
C LEU A 228 -17.63 28.87 -30.27
N GLU A 229 -17.23 27.92 -31.13
CA GLU A 229 -15.84 27.48 -31.25
C GLU A 229 -14.92 28.63 -31.65
N GLU A 230 -15.31 29.46 -32.62
CA GLU A 230 -14.55 30.65 -33.02
C GLU A 230 -14.39 31.65 -31.85
N LEU A 231 -15.46 31.90 -31.10
CA LEU A 231 -15.46 32.83 -29.97
C LEU A 231 -14.64 32.31 -28.77
N VAL A 232 -14.58 31.00 -28.57
CA VAL A 232 -13.73 30.36 -27.55
C VAL A 232 -12.27 30.35 -28.00
N ASN A 233 -11.98 29.96 -29.24
CA ASN A 233 -10.62 29.91 -29.78
C ASN A 233 -9.98 31.30 -29.90
N SER A 234 -10.79 32.32 -30.23
CA SER A 234 -10.34 33.72 -30.22
C SER A 234 -10.16 34.30 -28.81
N GLY A 235 -10.52 33.55 -27.76
CA GLY A 235 -10.41 33.98 -26.36
C GLY A 235 -11.43 35.06 -25.97
N ARG A 236 -12.41 35.38 -26.82
CA ARG A 236 -13.44 36.38 -26.51
C ARG A 236 -14.43 35.86 -25.46
N LEU A 237 -14.79 34.58 -25.55
CA LEU A 237 -15.55 33.86 -24.53
C LEU A 237 -14.58 33.05 -23.66
N LYS A 238 -14.64 33.29 -22.35
CA LYS A 238 -13.82 32.61 -21.36
C LYS A 238 -14.55 31.38 -20.83
N GLY A 239 -14.36 30.26 -21.50
CA GLY A 239 -14.91 28.97 -21.12
C GLY A 239 -14.53 27.88 -22.11
N THR A 240 -14.80 26.64 -21.74
CA THR A 240 -14.50 25.46 -22.56
C THR A 240 -15.78 24.70 -22.88
N VAL A 241 -15.92 24.29 -24.13
CA VAL A 241 -17.00 23.39 -24.55
C VAL A 241 -16.52 21.95 -24.40
N VAL A 242 -17.20 21.18 -23.56
CA VAL A 242 -16.91 19.76 -23.33
C VAL A 242 -18.02 18.93 -23.97
N GLY A 243 -17.67 17.88 -24.72
CA GLY A 243 -18.65 17.02 -25.40
C GLY A 243 -18.75 17.21 -26.93
N GLY A 244 -17.91 18.05 -27.53
CA GLY A 244 -17.84 18.23 -28.99
C GLY A 244 -19.09 18.89 -29.59
N ARG A 245 -19.32 18.71 -30.90
CA ARG A 245 -20.50 19.20 -31.65
C ARG A 245 -21.71 18.25 -31.57
N GLN A 246 -21.92 17.62 -30.42
CA GLN A 246 -23.02 16.65 -30.22
C GLN A 246 -24.02 17.16 -29.17
N ASP A 247 -25.18 16.50 -29.07
CA ASP A 247 -26.26 16.82 -28.13
C ASP A 247 -25.83 16.83 -26.63
N LYS A 248 -24.66 16.25 -26.33
CA LYS A 248 -24.02 16.25 -25.00
C LYS A 248 -23.06 17.42 -24.78
N ALA A 249 -23.03 18.42 -25.66
CA ALA A 249 -22.16 19.58 -25.51
C ALA A 249 -22.56 20.40 -24.28
N VAL A 250 -21.63 20.59 -23.36
CA VAL A 250 -21.79 21.44 -22.17
C VAL A 250 -20.76 22.55 -22.23
N PHE A 251 -21.22 23.80 -22.11
CA PHE A 251 -20.34 24.94 -21.95
C PHE A 251 -20.01 25.12 -20.48
N ILE A 252 -18.72 25.06 -20.15
CA ILE A 252 -18.18 25.27 -18.80
C ILE A 252 -17.48 26.64 -18.79
N PRO A 253 -18.05 27.64 -18.10
CA PRO A 253 -17.43 28.96 -17.97
C PRO A 253 -16.15 28.93 -17.13
N ASP A 254 -15.14 29.72 -17.50
CA ASP A 254 -13.88 29.82 -16.73
C ASP A 254 -14.11 30.33 -15.30
N ILE A 255 -15.10 31.21 -15.10
CA ILE A 255 -15.42 31.75 -13.78
C ILE A 255 -15.87 30.65 -12.82
N TYR A 256 -16.58 29.65 -13.33
CA TYR A 256 -17.01 28.50 -12.55
C TYR A 256 -15.81 27.62 -12.18
N ALA A 257 -14.96 27.28 -13.16
CA ALA A 257 -13.75 26.49 -12.92
C ALA A 257 -12.78 27.19 -11.95
N ARG A 258 -12.66 28.53 -12.04
CA ARG A 258 -11.86 29.34 -11.09
C ARG A 258 -12.49 29.36 -9.70
N THR A 259 -13.81 29.49 -9.60
CA THR A 259 -14.49 29.49 -8.30
C THR A 259 -14.35 28.15 -7.59
N GLN A 260 -14.55 27.04 -8.32
CA GLN A 260 -14.28 25.68 -7.81
C GLN A 260 -12.85 25.56 -7.31
N SER A 261 -11.89 25.94 -8.17
CA SER A 261 -10.46 25.92 -7.87
C SER A 261 -10.10 26.72 -6.62
N ASN A 262 -10.59 27.95 -6.52
CA ASN A 262 -10.32 28.84 -5.40
C ASN A 262 -10.96 28.33 -4.10
N TRP A 263 -12.16 27.75 -4.17
CA TRP A 263 -12.81 27.13 -3.03
C TRP A 263 -11.97 25.95 -2.51
N VAL A 264 -11.54 25.06 -3.41
CA VAL A 264 -10.73 23.89 -3.04
C VAL A 264 -9.40 24.32 -2.42
N ASP A 265 -8.73 25.32 -3.00
CA ASP A 265 -7.46 25.84 -2.46
C ASP A 265 -7.65 26.52 -1.11
N SER A 266 -8.74 27.29 -0.94
CA SER A 266 -9.00 28.01 0.32
C SER A 266 -9.40 27.04 1.43
N PHE A 267 -10.25 26.06 1.12
CA PHE A 267 -10.68 25.03 2.07
C PHE A 267 -9.50 24.18 2.54
N PHE A 268 -8.67 23.71 1.60
CA PHE A 268 -7.51 22.90 1.93
C PHE A 268 -6.48 23.67 2.77
N LYS A 269 -6.22 24.95 2.45
CA LYS A 269 -5.32 25.80 3.25
C LYS A 269 -5.82 26.10 4.65
N GLN A 270 -7.14 26.18 4.85
CA GLN A 270 -7.73 26.49 6.14
C GLN A 270 -7.84 25.26 7.05
N ASN A 271 -8.22 24.12 6.46
CA ASN A 271 -8.61 22.93 7.22
C ASN A 271 -7.58 21.80 7.16
N GLY A 272 -6.68 21.79 6.17
CA GLY A 272 -5.68 20.73 6.00
C GLY A 272 -6.21 19.41 5.44
N TYR A 273 -7.51 19.30 5.12
CA TYR A 273 -8.13 18.11 4.51
C TYR A 273 -9.13 18.50 3.41
N LEU A 274 -9.57 17.51 2.62
CA LEU A 274 -10.58 17.65 1.55
C LEU A 274 -11.51 16.43 1.51
N GLU A 275 -12.80 16.66 1.68
CA GLU A 275 -13.83 15.62 1.53
C GLU A 275 -14.14 15.36 0.05
N PHE A 276 -14.27 14.10 -0.34
CA PHE A 276 -14.68 13.76 -1.71
C PHE A 276 -16.13 14.12 -1.98
N ASP A 277 -17.02 14.01 -0.99
CA ASP A 277 -18.42 14.42 -1.12
C ASP A 277 -18.59 15.91 -1.39
N ALA A 278 -17.81 16.76 -0.71
CA ALA A 278 -17.78 18.19 -0.99
C ALA A 278 -17.34 18.49 -2.44
N LEU A 279 -16.37 17.71 -2.96
CA LEU A 279 -15.91 17.83 -4.35
C LEU A 279 -16.95 17.35 -5.37
N TYR A 280 -17.70 16.28 -5.07
CA TYR A 280 -18.85 15.86 -5.88
C TYR A 280 -19.93 16.94 -5.91
N ARG A 281 -20.28 17.53 -4.75
CA ARG A 281 -21.23 18.65 -4.65
C ARG A 281 -20.79 19.88 -5.42
N LEU A 282 -19.47 20.12 -5.52
CA LEU A 282 -18.92 21.20 -6.34
C LEU A 282 -18.99 20.94 -7.83
N GLY A 283 -19.28 19.70 -8.28
CA GLY A 283 -19.36 19.34 -9.69
C GLY A 283 -18.07 18.75 -10.26
N ILE A 284 -17.20 18.19 -9.43
CA ILE A 284 -15.98 17.48 -9.85
C ILE A 284 -16.29 15.97 -9.86
N PRO A 285 -16.36 15.32 -11.04
CA PRO A 285 -16.75 13.90 -11.13
C PRO A 285 -15.64 12.93 -10.71
N ASP A 286 -14.37 13.34 -10.75
CA ASP A 286 -13.22 12.56 -10.28
C ASP A 286 -12.40 13.37 -9.26
N PRO A 287 -12.75 13.32 -7.96
CA PRO A 287 -12.06 14.04 -6.91
C PRO A 287 -10.59 13.66 -6.77
N ALA A 288 -10.29 12.35 -6.78
CA ALA A 288 -8.93 11.85 -6.55
C ALA A 288 -7.99 12.24 -7.69
N GLY A 289 -8.42 12.08 -8.94
CA GLY A 289 -7.63 12.50 -10.10
C GLY A 289 -7.46 14.03 -10.17
N TYR A 290 -8.48 14.79 -9.78
CA TYR A 290 -8.40 16.25 -9.72
C TYR A 290 -7.35 16.72 -8.70
N ILE A 291 -7.39 16.20 -7.48
CA ILE A 291 -6.43 16.54 -6.41
C ILE A 291 -5.00 16.16 -6.83
N LYS A 292 -4.78 14.95 -7.37
CA LYS A 292 -3.45 14.50 -7.83
C LYS A 292 -2.87 15.38 -8.93
N LYS A 293 -3.71 15.90 -9.84
CA LYS A 293 -3.26 16.82 -10.89
C LYS A 293 -2.92 18.20 -10.34
N ARG A 294 -3.65 18.65 -9.32
CA ARG A 294 -3.53 20.00 -8.75
C ARG A 294 -2.38 20.12 -7.74
N TYR A 295 -2.24 19.16 -6.84
CA TYR A 295 -1.25 19.17 -5.74
C TYR A 295 -0.10 18.18 -5.97
N LYS A 296 0.58 18.28 -7.12
CA LYS A 296 1.66 17.34 -7.49
C LYS A 296 2.87 17.36 -6.54
N SER A 297 3.10 18.48 -5.86
CA SER A 297 4.24 18.70 -4.97
C SER A 297 3.96 18.37 -3.50
N THR A 298 2.70 18.25 -3.12
CA THR A 298 2.30 18.06 -1.72
C THR A 298 2.03 16.57 -1.49
N GLN A 299 2.66 16.00 -0.46
CA GLN A 299 2.31 14.64 -0.03
C GLN A 299 0.94 14.68 0.65
N LEU A 300 0.00 13.94 0.07
CA LEU A 300 -1.38 13.86 0.55
C LEU A 300 -1.73 12.39 0.74
N LEU A 301 -2.36 12.09 1.88
CA LEU A 301 -2.88 10.77 2.17
C LEU A 301 -4.30 10.67 1.63
N PHE A 302 -4.52 9.78 0.66
CA PHE A 302 -5.84 9.51 0.11
C PHE A 302 -6.50 8.42 0.95
N LEU A 303 -7.57 8.78 1.64
CA LEU A 303 -8.43 7.86 2.38
C LEU A 303 -9.61 7.47 1.48
N ARG A 304 -10.65 6.85 2.05
CA ARG A 304 -11.81 6.38 1.30
C ARG A 304 -12.83 7.50 1.08
N ALA A 305 -13.14 8.30 2.11
CA ALA A 305 -14.11 9.41 2.01
C ALA A 305 -13.44 10.78 1.88
N ALA A 306 -12.20 10.92 2.32
CA ALA A 306 -11.47 12.19 2.28
C ALA A 306 -9.99 12.04 1.88
N CYS A 307 -9.34 13.18 1.70
CA CYS A 307 -7.91 13.32 1.49
C CYS A 307 -7.35 14.22 2.60
N VAL A 308 -6.27 13.80 3.24
CA VAL A 308 -5.68 14.47 4.40
C VAL A 308 -4.28 14.96 4.06
N GLY A 309 -3.95 16.18 4.49
CA GLY A 309 -2.62 16.77 4.36
C GLY A 309 -1.64 16.25 5.40
N GLN A 310 -0.34 16.42 5.13
CA GLN A 310 0.72 15.93 6.01
C GLN A 310 0.64 16.52 7.43
N GLU A 311 0.17 17.75 7.61
CA GLU A 311 0.06 18.41 8.92
C GLU A 311 -0.81 17.62 9.92
N ILE A 312 -1.94 17.08 9.45
CA ILE A 312 -2.84 16.26 10.28
C ILE A 312 -2.19 14.90 10.55
N VAL A 313 -1.48 14.34 9.57
CA VAL A 313 -0.75 13.08 9.75
C VAL A 313 0.34 13.23 10.81
N ASP A 314 1.12 14.31 10.76
CA ASP A 314 2.17 14.63 11.73
C ASP A 314 1.60 14.88 13.13
N GLN A 315 0.43 15.54 13.21
CA GLN A 315 -0.26 15.74 14.48
C GLN A 315 -0.70 14.42 15.11
N VAL A 316 -1.31 13.52 14.32
CA VAL A 316 -1.69 12.19 14.81
C VAL A 316 -0.45 11.38 15.19
N GLU A 317 0.63 11.45 14.40
CA GLU A 317 1.88 10.77 14.69
C GLU A 317 2.47 11.21 16.04
N ALA A 318 2.50 12.52 16.30
CA ALA A 318 2.97 13.09 17.56
C ALA A 318 2.11 12.65 18.75
N SER A 319 0.78 12.70 18.64
CA SER A 319 -0.12 12.28 19.72
C SER A 319 -0.06 10.77 19.99
N VAL A 320 0.12 9.96 18.94
CA VAL A 320 0.35 8.50 19.05
C VAL A 320 1.67 8.21 19.77
N GLU A 321 2.75 8.91 19.42
CA GLU A 321 4.05 8.76 20.08
C GLU A 321 3.99 9.18 21.56
N GLU A 322 3.30 10.29 21.87
CA GLU A 322 3.07 10.75 23.24
C GLU A 322 2.29 9.71 24.06
N ALA A 323 1.20 9.15 23.52
CA ALA A 323 0.39 8.13 24.20
C ALA A 323 1.21 6.85 24.48
N ILE A 324 2.02 6.39 23.52
CA ILE A 324 2.89 5.22 23.71
C ILE A 324 3.94 5.49 24.79
N SER A 325 4.58 6.67 24.75
CA SER A 325 5.65 7.03 25.69
C SER A 325 5.15 7.17 27.13
N SER A 326 4.00 7.84 27.32
CA SER A 326 3.34 8.08 28.61
C SER A 326 2.66 6.84 29.19
N GLY A 327 2.39 5.82 28.36
CA GLY A 327 1.70 4.61 28.80
C GLY A 327 0.19 4.80 28.96
N ASN A 328 -0.41 5.66 28.12
CA ASN A 328 -1.84 5.97 28.13
C ASN A 328 -2.54 5.41 26.87
N TRP A 329 -3.85 5.61 26.80
CA TRP A 329 -4.67 5.39 25.61
C TRP A 329 -5.05 6.73 24.98
N ILE A 330 -5.35 6.70 23.67
CA ILE A 330 -5.85 7.88 22.95
C ILE A 330 -6.87 7.46 21.89
N ASP A 331 -8.00 8.15 21.87
CA ASP A 331 -8.95 8.07 20.75
C ASP A 331 -8.57 9.09 19.68
N VAL A 332 -8.05 8.60 18.55
CA VAL A 332 -7.58 9.44 17.44
C VAL A 332 -8.75 10.15 16.74
N ALA A 333 -9.98 9.64 16.86
CA ALA A 333 -11.15 10.30 16.30
C ALA A 333 -11.40 11.68 16.92
N THR A 334 -10.99 11.90 18.17
CA THR A 334 -11.16 13.20 18.86
C THR A 334 -10.26 14.30 18.32
N LEU A 335 -9.14 13.95 17.71
CA LEU A 335 -8.17 14.87 17.11
C LEU A 335 -8.50 15.19 15.66
N LEU A 336 -9.35 14.38 15.04
CA LEU A 336 -9.64 14.40 13.63
C LEU A 336 -10.97 15.11 13.35
N PRO A 337 -11.12 15.75 12.18
CA PRO A 337 -12.40 16.30 11.74
C PRO A 337 -13.51 15.23 11.70
N SER A 338 -14.71 15.59 12.17
CA SER A 338 -15.89 14.70 12.19
C SER A 338 -16.39 14.24 10.82
N SER A 339 -15.82 14.79 9.74
CA SER A 339 -16.07 14.39 8.36
C SER A 339 -15.38 13.07 7.96
N LEU A 340 -14.40 12.62 8.73
CA LEU A 340 -13.69 11.36 8.49
C LEU A 340 -14.51 10.19 9.04
N SER A 341 -14.63 9.11 8.26
CA SER A 341 -15.28 7.88 8.72
C SER A 341 -14.35 7.11 9.65
N VAL A 342 -14.92 6.19 10.44
CA VAL A 342 -14.17 5.26 11.32
C VAL A 342 -13.13 4.47 10.51
N GLU A 343 -13.48 4.02 9.30
CA GLU A 343 -12.56 3.34 8.37
C GLU A 343 -11.38 4.24 7.96
N ASP A 344 -11.64 5.53 7.71
CA ASP A 344 -10.62 6.51 7.31
C ASP A 344 -9.64 6.78 8.46
N VAL A 345 -10.14 6.85 9.71
CA VAL A 345 -9.31 6.96 10.91
C VAL A 345 -8.42 5.73 11.06
N GLY A 346 -8.97 4.52 10.89
CA GLY A 346 -8.20 3.28 10.97
C GLY A 346 -7.10 3.16 9.91
N ILE A 347 -7.36 3.61 8.68
CA ILE A 347 -6.32 3.68 7.62
C ILE A 347 -5.20 4.65 8.02
N LEU A 348 -5.56 5.82 8.55
CA LEU A 348 -4.59 6.83 8.98
C LEU A 348 -3.72 6.29 10.13
N LEU A 349 -4.34 5.64 11.11
CA LEU A 349 -3.67 5.04 12.27
C LEU A 349 -2.77 3.86 11.87
N GLN A 350 -3.19 3.03 10.92
CA GLN A 350 -2.34 1.96 10.37
C GLN A 350 -1.11 2.54 9.64
N GLN A 351 -1.27 3.67 8.96
CA GLN A 351 -0.18 4.33 8.25
C GLN A 351 0.82 4.98 9.21
N THR A 352 0.36 5.63 10.29
CA THR A 352 1.24 6.18 11.34
C THR A 352 1.98 5.07 12.07
N MET A 353 1.32 3.94 12.38
CA MET A 353 1.99 2.75 12.94
C MET A 353 3.09 2.20 12.01
N ARG A 354 2.85 2.21 10.69
CA ARG A 354 3.89 1.81 9.71
C ARG A 354 5.09 2.75 9.68
N SER A 355 4.88 4.04 9.93
CA SER A 355 5.96 5.02 10.09
C SER A 355 6.77 4.76 11.38
N LEU A 356 6.06 4.52 12.49
CA LEU A 356 6.65 4.28 13.83
C LEU A 356 7.28 2.90 14.04
N ASN A 357 7.11 1.96 13.10
CA ASN A 357 7.51 0.53 13.17
C ASN A 357 9.02 0.22 13.39
N LYS A 358 9.81 1.18 13.85
CA LYS A 358 11.11 0.93 14.46
C LYS A 358 11.05 0.74 15.98
N ASN A 359 10.01 1.21 16.70
CA ASN A 359 9.98 1.22 18.18
C ASN A 359 8.60 1.05 18.89
N SER A 360 7.46 0.93 18.20
CA SER A 360 6.14 1.10 18.85
C SER A 360 5.50 -0.17 19.43
N SER A 361 5.28 -0.17 20.75
CA SER A 361 4.53 -1.14 21.56
C SER A 361 3.08 -0.67 21.80
N GLY A 362 2.30 -0.49 20.72
CA GLY A 362 0.90 -0.02 20.78
C GLY A 362 -0.05 -0.96 20.05
N LEU A 363 -1.23 -1.22 20.63
CA LEU A 363 -2.31 -2.05 20.08
C LEU A 363 -3.52 -1.18 19.74
N VAL A 364 -4.13 -1.43 18.58
CA VAL A 364 -5.27 -0.68 18.07
C VAL A 364 -6.56 -1.43 18.41
N PHE A 365 -7.52 -0.72 18.98
CA PHE A 365 -8.85 -1.20 19.37
C PHE A 365 -9.92 -0.37 18.66
N SER A 366 -11.03 -1.00 18.29
CA SER A 366 -12.17 -0.41 17.57
C SER A 366 -11.82 0.43 16.33
N ASP A 367 -10.69 0.13 15.67
CA ASP A 367 -10.09 0.86 14.53
C ASP A 367 -9.74 2.36 14.77
N THR A 368 -10.13 2.96 15.90
CA THR A 368 -9.90 4.39 16.21
C THR A 368 -9.03 4.64 17.44
N ILE A 369 -8.99 3.68 18.36
CA ILE A 369 -8.37 3.86 19.67
C ILE A 369 -7.02 3.18 19.69
N LEU A 370 -6.00 3.90 20.12
CA LEU A 370 -4.67 3.34 20.38
C LEU A 370 -4.46 3.15 21.87
N VAL A 371 -3.98 1.98 22.26
CA VAL A 371 -3.62 1.63 23.62
C VAL A 371 -2.16 1.21 23.70
N SER A 372 -1.39 1.82 24.61
CA SER A 372 0.01 1.43 24.88
C SER A 372 0.09 0.05 25.58
N GLU A 373 1.11 -0.75 25.27
CA GLU A 373 1.38 -2.02 25.96
C GLU A 373 1.62 -1.83 27.46
N LYS A 374 2.20 -0.68 27.87
CA LYS A 374 2.36 -0.32 29.28
C LYS A 374 1.03 -0.07 29.99
N PHE A 375 0.05 0.45 29.26
CA PHE A 375 -1.30 0.63 29.76
C PHE A 375 -1.97 -0.73 29.96
N LEU A 376 -1.84 -1.63 28.96
CA LEU A 376 -2.36 -2.99 29.05
C LEU A 376 -1.76 -3.79 30.22
N SER A 377 -0.45 -3.66 30.46
CA SER A 377 0.17 -4.30 31.63
C SER A 377 -0.35 -3.72 32.93
N SER A 378 -0.53 -2.40 33.01
CA SER A 378 -1.11 -1.74 34.19
C SER A 378 -2.55 -2.20 34.44
N CYS A 379 -3.34 -2.39 33.38
CA CYS A 379 -4.68 -2.97 33.48
C CYS A 379 -4.64 -4.43 33.95
N ALA A 380 -3.68 -5.23 33.47
CA ALA A 380 -3.54 -6.61 33.90
C ALA A 380 -3.09 -6.72 35.37
N ASP A 381 -2.24 -5.80 35.85
CA ASP A 381 -1.77 -5.74 37.23
C ASP A 381 -2.90 -5.47 38.23
N LEU A 382 -3.97 -4.77 37.84
CA LEU A 382 -5.16 -4.58 38.70
C LEU A 382 -5.78 -5.93 39.15
N PHE A 383 -5.59 -6.98 38.36
CA PHE A 383 -6.13 -8.30 38.63
C PHE A 383 -5.16 -9.21 39.38
N SER A 384 -3.88 -8.84 39.57
CA SER A 384 -2.88 -9.74 40.19
C SER A 384 -3.22 -10.08 41.64
N ASP A 385 -3.66 -9.09 42.42
CA ASP A 385 -4.02 -9.28 43.83
C ASP A 385 -5.33 -10.07 43.97
N MET A 386 -6.28 -9.82 43.07
CA MET A 386 -7.53 -10.57 42.98
C MET A 386 -7.28 -12.03 42.58
N MET A 387 -6.34 -12.28 41.66
CA MET A 387 -5.91 -13.64 41.27
C MET A 387 -5.34 -14.41 42.45
N GLN A 388 -4.45 -13.80 43.24
CA GLN A 388 -3.85 -14.45 44.42
C GLN A 388 -4.92 -14.79 45.46
N GLN A 389 -5.81 -13.83 45.80
CA GLN A 389 -6.86 -14.06 46.78
C GLN A 389 -7.88 -15.14 46.34
N LYS A 390 -8.21 -15.18 45.04
CA LYS A 390 -9.12 -16.19 44.49
C LYS A 390 -8.47 -17.58 44.47
N ALA A 391 -7.21 -17.68 44.05
CA ALA A 391 -6.45 -18.93 44.08
C ALA A 391 -6.34 -19.50 45.50
N GLU A 392 -6.06 -18.67 46.51
CA GLU A 392 -6.01 -19.10 47.91
C GLU A 392 -7.37 -19.55 48.47
N LYS A 393 -8.47 -18.89 48.08
CA LYS A 393 -9.84 -19.26 48.49
C LYS A 393 -10.30 -20.55 47.83
N GLU A 394 -10.00 -20.76 46.54
CA GLU A 394 -10.36 -21.99 45.83
C GLU A 394 -9.61 -23.22 46.38
N MET A 395 -8.35 -23.05 46.79
CA MET A 395 -7.59 -24.13 47.44
C MET A 395 -8.18 -24.56 48.81
N LYS A 396 -8.81 -23.64 49.55
CA LYS A 396 -9.48 -23.96 50.83
C LYS A 396 -10.80 -24.70 50.62
N ASN A 397 -11.48 -24.46 49.49
CA ASN A 397 -12.82 -24.96 49.25
C ASN A 397 -12.85 -26.24 48.38
N SER A 398 -11.83 -26.53 47.55
CA SER A 398 -11.81 -27.76 46.74
C SER A 398 -10.41 -28.16 46.20
N PRO A 399 -9.68 -29.09 46.83
CA PRO A 399 -8.39 -29.57 46.33
C PRO A 399 -8.49 -30.67 45.24
N VAL A 400 -9.69 -31.13 44.89
CA VAL A 400 -9.87 -32.39 44.10
C VAL A 400 -10.16 -32.14 42.60
N ASN A 401 -10.56 -30.93 42.20
CA ASN A 401 -11.05 -30.69 40.83
C ASN A 401 -10.08 -29.95 39.90
N LEU A 402 -8.84 -29.68 40.32
CA LEU A 402 -7.85 -28.91 39.56
C LEU A 402 -6.83 -29.76 38.77
N ILE A 403 -6.99 -31.09 38.76
CA ILE A 403 -6.05 -32.00 38.08
C ILE A 403 -6.63 -32.40 36.73
N THR A 404 -6.06 -31.91 35.63
CA THR A 404 -6.31 -32.52 34.31
C THR A 404 -5.49 -33.80 34.18
N GLU A 405 -6.00 -34.81 33.46
CA GLU A 405 -5.26 -36.06 33.20
C GLU A 405 -3.86 -35.82 32.56
N GLU A 406 -3.64 -34.66 31.94
CA GLU A 406 -2.34 -34.31 31.37
C GLU A 406 -1.32 -33.91 32.44
N ASP A 407 -1.73 -33.29 33.56
CA ASP A 407 -0.84 -32.99 34.69
C ASP A 407 -0.41 -34.27 35.43
N LEU A 408 -1.29 -35.28 35.49
CA LEU A 408 -0.95 -36.63 35.98
C LEU A 408 -0.06 -37.40 35.00
N LYS A 409 -0.20 -37.20 33.68
CA LYS A 409 0.66 -37.81 32.64
C LYS A 409 2.02 -37.14 32.53
N HIS A 410 2.14 -35.84 32.80
CA HIS A 410 3.44 -35.19 32.96
C HIS A 410 4.15 -35.63 34.24
N ALA A 411 3.41 -35.93 35.31
CA ALA A 411 3.96 -36.52 36.54
C ALA A 411 4.35 -38.01 36.40
N SER A 412 3.64 -38.81 35.59
CA SER A 412 3.89 -40.26 35.42
C SER A 412 4.67 -40.64 34.13
N GLY A 413 4.71 -39.77 33.12
CA GLY A 413 5.40 -39.98 31.84
C GLY A 413 6.93 -39.84 31.90
N LEU A 414 7.48 -39.41 33.04
CA LEU A 414 8.92 -39.35 33.30
C LEU A 414 9.51 -40.64 33.90
N GLU A 415 8.68 -41.66 34.20
CA GLU A 415 9.14 -42.88 34.87
C GLU A 415 9.52 -44.06 33.95
N ASN A 416 9.47 -43.96 32.62
CA ASN A 416 9.80 -45.13 31.76
C ASN A 416 10.62 -44.88 30.49
N SER A 417 11.46 -43.83 30.48
CA SER A 417 12.34 -43.53 29.32
C SER A 417 13.83 -43.78 29.54
N TYR A 418 14.23 -44.59 30.53
CA TYR A 418 15.62 -45.00 30.76
C TYR A 418 15.79 -46.53 30.76
N ALA A 419 15.43 -47.19 29.67
CA ALA A 419 15.86 -48.58 29.43
C ALA A 419 16.15 -48.95 27.96
N ASN A 420 15.95 -48.07 26.97
CA ASN A 420 16.29 -48.39 25.58
C ASN A 420 16.76 -47.14 24.81
N LYS A 421 18.06 -46.86 24.87
CA LYS A 421 18.80 -46.17 23.81
C LYS A 421 20.30 -46.43 23.97
N LYS A 422 20.69 -47.65 23.60
CA LYS A 422 22.06 -47.97 23.20
C LYS A 422 22.16 -47.76 21.68
N ASP A 423 23.20 -47.06 21.27
CA ASP A 423 23.85 -47.08 19.96
C ASP A 423 23.01 -46.85 18.69
N LYS A 424 22.89 -45.59 18.25
CA LYS A 424 22.72 -45.28 16.82
C LYS A 424 23.20 -43.89 16.42
N LYS A 425 24.46 -43.57 16.71
CA LYS A 425 25.16 -42.44 16.06
C LYS A 425 26.67 -42.59 16.12
N ASP A 426 27.18 -43.73 15.63
CA ASP A 426 28.62 -43.86 15.34
C ASP A 426 28.89 -44.81 14.17
N GLU A 427 28.22 -44.57 13.03
CA GLU A 427 28.47 -45.30 11.77
C GLU A 427 28.68 -44.33 10.61
N ARG A 428 29.45 -43.26 10.85
CA ARG A 428 29.87 -42.33 9.80
C ARG A 428 31.28 -41.80 10.03
N ARG A 429 32.25 -42.71 10.14
CA ARG A 429 33.67 -42.56 9.72
C ARG A 429 34.49 -43.75 10.21
N LYS A 430 34.49 -44.84 9.44
CA LYS A 430 35.62 -45.80 9.30
C LYS A 430 35.24 -46.86 8.28
N LYS A 431 35.54 -46.57 7.01
CA LYS A 431 35.88 -47.54 5.95
C LYS A 431 36.34 -46.72 4.74
N ALA A 432 37.58 -46.26 4.84
CA ALA A 432 38.37 -45.76 3.72
C ALA A 432 39.69 -46.53 3.76
N THR A 433 39.62 -47.83 3.49
CA THR A 433 40.76 -48.66 3.06
C THR A 433 40.18 -49.96 2.52
N GLU A 434 40.04 -50.02 1.21
CA GLU A 434 40.24 -51.20 0.35
C GLU A 434 39.74 -50.84 -1.05
N GLY A 435 40.70 -50.50 -1.91
CA GLY A 435 40.48 -50.29 -3.32
C GLY A 435 40.52 -51.61 -4.07
N SER A 436 39.69 -51.70 -5.10
CA SER A 436 39.86 -52.43 -6.38
C SER A 436 38.57 -52.20 -7.15
N GLY A 437 38.57 -51.33 -8.18
CA GLY A 437 38.69 -51.72 -9.60
C GLY A 437 37.36 -52.28 -10.12
N CYS A 438 36.78 -51.96 -11.28
CA CYS A 438 37.30 -51.40 -12.51
C CYS A 438 36.08 -51.09 -13.44
N VAL A 439 36.35 -50.37 -14.54
CA VAL A 439 35.61 -50.34 -15.84
C VAL A 439 34.46 -49.32 -16.04
N ARG A 440 34.77 -48.30 -16.88
CA ARG A 440 34.02 -47.62 -17.98
C ARG A 440 32.59 -47.11 -17.70
N GLY A 441 32.12 -45.96 -18.18
CA GLY A 441 32.56 -45.02 -19.22
C GLY A 441 31.31 -44.37 -19.87
N GLY A 442 31.44 -43.13 -20.38
CA GLY A 442 30.47 -42.45 -21.27
C GLY A 442 29.20 -41.92 -20.57
N GLY A 443 28.72 -40.69 -20.79
CA GLY A 443 28.70 -39.90 -22.02
C GLY A 443 27.26 -39.87 -22.55
N GLY A 444 26.71 -38.67 -22.78
CA GLY A 444 25.56 -38.46 -23.67
C GLY A 444 24.28 -37.94 -23.01
N GLY A 445 23.95 -36.68 -23.30
CA GLY A 445 22.58 -36.17 -23.17
C GLY A 445 21.71 -36.56 -24.36
N ASN A 446 20.41 -36.70 -24.13
CA ASN A 446 19.36 -35.96 -24.83
C ASN A 446 17.95 -36.38 -24.38
N ALA A 447 17.14 -35.36 -24.07
CA ALA A 447 15.79 -35.12 -24.56
C ALA A 447 14.70 -36.23 -24.44
N ARG A 448 13.67 -35.97 -23.64
CA ARG A 448 12.27 -35.64 -24.05
C ARG A 448 11.24 -36.05 -22.99
N GLU A 449 10.27 -35.13 -22.82
CA GLU A 449 8.86 -35.37 -22.46
C GLU A 449 8.55 -35.93 -21.06
N ILE A 450 8.23 -35.03 -20.12
CA ILE A 450 7.39 -35.37 -18.96
C ILE A 450 6.00 -34.76 -19.17
N LYS A 451 5.05 -35.69 -19.32
CA LYS A 451 3.62 -35.49 -19.53
C LYS A 451 2.93 -34.85 -18.33
N ILE A 452 2.05 -33.91 -18.65
CA ILE A 452 0.98 -33.37 -17.81
C ILE A 452 -0.12 -34.43 -17.61
N LYS A 453 -0.54 -34.69 -16.36
CA LYS A 453 -1.88 -35.18 -15.98
C LYS A 453 -2.28 -34.52 -14.67
N LYS A 454 -3.11 -33.47 -14.72
CA LYS A 454 -4.58 -33.49 -14.52
C LYS A 454 -5.03 -33.82 -13.08
N ALA A 455 -5.37 -32.76 -12.33
CA ALA A 455 -6.44 -32.80 -11.33
C ALA A 455 -7.63 -31.99 -11.88
N LYS A 456 -8.77 -32.64 -12.12
CA LYS A 456 -10.01 -32.02 -12.61
C LYS A 456 -11.14 -32.27 -11.61
N LYS A 457 -11.42 -31.25 -10.80
CA LYS A 457 -12.69 -30.50 -10.71
C LYS A 457 -13.99 -31.25 -10.38
N LYS A 458 -14.66 -30.78 -9.32
CA LYS A 458 -16.11 -30.46 -9.24
C LYS A 458 -16.27 -29.51 -8.03
N GLY A 459 -16.51 -28.20 -8.18
CA GLY A 459 -17.77 -27.52 -8.54
C GLY A 459 -18.51 -27.18 -7.23
N ARG A 460 -18.97 -25.96 -6.89
CA ARG A 460 -19.63 -24.90 -7.68
C ARG A 460 -19.80 -23.62 -6.81
N LYS A 461 -19.73 -22.45 -7.48
CA LYS A 461 -20.25 -21.09 -7.18
C LYS A 461 -21.67 -21.05 -6.54
N ASP A 462 -22.21 -20.01 -5.90
CA ASP A 462 -21.98 -18.53 -5.79
C ASP A 462 -22.79 -18.00 -4.58
N ALA A 463 -22.41 -16.81 -4.06
CA ALA A 463 -23.24 -15.69 -3.54
C ALA A 463 -24.15 -15.76 -2.27
N ASP A 464 -23.84 -14.81 -1.37
CA ASP A 464 -24.71 -13.87 -0.61
C ASP A 464 -25.68 -14.30 0.52
N SER A 465 -25.70 -13.42 1.54
CA SER A 465 -26.77 -13.08 2.48
C SER A 465 -26.94 -13.88 3.79
N ASP A 466 -26.67 -13.16 4.89
CA ASP A 466 -27.37 -13.02 6.18
C ASP A 466 -27.97 -14.19 6.97
N GLU A 467 -27.71 -14.07 8.28
CA GLU A 467 -28.50 -14.47 9.46
C GLU A 467 -28.59 -15.94 9.92
N GLU A 468 -28.64 -16.02 11.25
CA GLU A 468 -29.03 -17.11 12.13
C GLU A 468 -28.04 -18.25 12.40
N SER A 469 -27.27 -18.00 13.46
CA SER A 469 -26.80 -18.98 14.42
C SER A 469 -27.92 -19.91 14.92
N GLN A 470 -27.79 -21.22 14.63
CA GLN A 470 -28.19 -22.28 15.56
C GLN A 470 -27.49 -23.61 15.25
N THR A 471 -26.64 -24.02 16.19
CA THR A 471 -26.38 -25.38 16.69
C THR A 471 -26.53 -26.57 15.73
N THR A 472 -25.43 -27.27 15.47
CA THR A 472 -25.37 -28.74 15.62
C THR A 472 -23.91 -29.18 15.80
N GLY A 473 -23.67 -29.94 16.87
CA GLY A 473 -22.34 -30.36 17.30
C GLY A 473 -21.76 -31.51 16.47
N THR A 474 -20.44 -31.49 16.33
CA THR A 474 -19.60 -32.69 16.25
C THR A 474 -18.39 -32.48 17.15
N GLY A 475 -18.28 -33.38 18.14
CA GLY A 475 -17.31 -33.30 19.21
C GLY A 475 -15.87 -33.47 18.73
N LEU A 476 -15.07 -32.45 19.00
CA LEU A 476 -13.63 -32.54 19.19
C LEU A 476 -13.37 -32.08 20.63
N ASN A 477 -12.67 -32.91 21.40
CA ASN A 477 -12.25 -32.66 22.78
C ASN A 477 -11.70 -31.23 22.95
N LYS A 478 -12.54 -30.30 23.45
CA LYS A 478 -12.09 -29.10 24.15
C LYS A 478 -12.07 -29.45 25.63
N GLN A 479 -10.87 -29.49 26.20
CA GLN A 479 -10.66 -29.43 27.65
C GLN A 479 -11.40 -28.20 28.20
N PRO A 480 -12.03 -28.25 29.38
CA PRO A 480 -12.59 -27.06 29.99
C PRO A 480 -11.43 -26.16 30.45
N GLU A 481 -11.20 -25.05 29.76
CA GLU A 481 -10.40 -23.95 30.32
C GLU A 481 -11.14 -23.46 31.57
N PHE A 482 -10.50 -23.47 32.73
CA PHE A 482 -11.04 -22.83 33.94
C PHE A 482 -10.87 -21.31 33.78
N PRO A 483 -11.96 -20.55 33.58
CA PRO A 483 -11.86 -19.10 33.41
C PRO A 483 -11.58 -18.44 34.78
N PHE A 484 -10.70 -17.44 34.79
CA PHE A 484 -10.41 -16.67 36.01
C PHE A 484 -11.65 -15.90 36.49
N MET A 485 -12.28 -15.14 35.62
CA MET A 485 -13.50 -14.33 35.85
C MET A 485 -14.32 -14.30 34.55
N SER A 486 -15.62 -13.99 34.64
CA SER A 486 -16.43 -13.77 33.42
C SER A 486 -16.05 -12.43 32.77
N GLN A 487 -16.41 -12.26 31.49
CA GLN A 487 -16.21 -10.99 30.78
C GLN A 487 -16.88 -9.82 31.53
N GLU A 488 -18.11 -10.02 32.01
CA GLU A 488 -18.89 -9.04 32.77
C GLU A 488 -18.19 -8.61 34.07
N GLU A 489 -17.58 -9.56 34.80
CA GLU A 489 -16.87 -9.25 36.05
C GLU A 489 -15.55 -8.48 35.78
N ILE A 490 -14.87 -8.76 34.66
CA ILE A 490 -13.67 -8.02 34.24
C ILE A 490 -14.06 -6.60 33.81
N GLU A 491 -15.15 -6.45 33.07
CA GLU A 491 -15.70 -5.14 32.69
C GLU A 491 -16.08 -4.29 33.91
N GLU A 492 -16.70 -4.87 34.95
CA GLU A 492 -17.04 -4.14 36.18
C GLU A 492 -15.80 -3.63 36.91
N VAL A 493 -14.74 -4.45 37.01
CA VAL A 493 -13.47 -4.04 37.64
C VAL A 493 -12.80 -2.92 36.83
N LEU A 494 -12.80 -3.04 35.50
CA LEU A 494 -12.26 -2.00 34.61
C LEU A 494 -13.08 -0.70 34.67
N LYS A 495 -14.42 -0.77 34.66
CA LYS A 495 -15.32 0.40 34.81
C LYS A 495 -15.11 1.13 36.14
N THR A 496 -14.84 0.39 37.21
CA THR A 496 -14.62 0.96 38.54
C THR A 496 -13.30 1.73 38.62
N HIS A 497 -12.25 1.23 37.96
CA HIS A 497 -10.93 1.86 37.93
C HIS A 497 -10.74 2.89 36.79
N MET A 498 -11.58 2.86 35.75
CA MET A 498 -11.44 3.68 34.54
C MET A 498 -12.77 4.35 34.17
N GLN A 499 -13.07 5.47 34.82
CA GLN A 499 -14.30 6.25 34.58
C GLN A 499 -14.28 7.08 33.28
N ASP A 500 -13.10 7.33 32.72
CA ASP A 500 -12.92 8.19 31.54
C ASP A 500 -12.83 7.40 30.20
N CYS A 501 -12.85 6.06 30.24
CA CYS A 501 -12.74 5.22 29.04
C CYS A 501 -14.12 4.96 28.38
N PRO A 502 -14.20 4.93 27.03
CA PRO A 502 -15.42 4.53 26.33
C PRO A 502 -15.87 3.11 26.70
N GLU A 503 -17.17 2.87 26.86
CA GLU A 503 -17.70 1.54 27.19
C GLU A 503 -17.31 0.48 26.16
N GLU A 504 -17.29 0.83 24.87
CA GLU A 504 -16.86 -0.05 23.77
C GLU A 504 -15.40 -0.52 23.93
N LEU A 505 -14.51 0.39 24.36
CA LEU A 505 -13.11 0.08 24.63
C LEU A 505 -12.98 -0.87 25.83
N ILE A 506 -13.79 -0.69 26.87
CA ILE A 506 -13.75 -1.54 28.07
C ILE A 506 -14.15 -2.98 27.72
N THR A 507 -15.18 -3.15 26.89
CA THR A 507 -15.63 -4.46 26.39
C THR A 507 -14.53 -5.15 25.58
N GLU A 508 -13.92 -4.47 24.60
CA GLU A 508 -12.83 -5.05 23.80
C GLU A 508 -11.56 -5.33 24.62
N LEU A 509 -11.23 -4.46 25.58
CA LEU A 509 -10.13 -4.68 26.51
C LEU A 509 -10.39 -5.90 27.39
N ALA A 510 -11.61 -6.09 27.89
CA ALA A 510 -11.98 -7.27 28.66
C ALA A 510 -11.82 -8.53 27.81
N GLU A 511 -12.32 -8.56 26.57
CA GLU A 511 -12.12 -9.69 25.64
C GLU A 511 -10.65 -10.00 25.39
N HIS A 512 -9.83 -8.97 25.16
CA HIS A 512 -8.40 -9.12 24.91
C HIS A 512 -7.64 -9.59 26.16
N LEU A 513 -8.06 -9.16 27.35
CA LEU A 513 -7.43 -9.50 28.64
C LEU A 513 -7.87 -10.87 29.19
N ILE A 514 -9.05 -11.40 28.84
CA ILE A 514 -9.55 -12.70 29.35
C ILE A 514 -8.53 -13.82 29.18
N ARG A 515 -7.94 -13.97 27.98
CA ARG A 515 -6.96 -15.04 27.70
C ARG A 515 -5.64 -14.85 28.46
N PRO A 516 -4.97 -13.69 28.38
CA PRO A 516 -3.79 -13.40 29.20
C PRO A 516 -4.05 -13.60 30.70
N LEU A 517 -5.14 -13.05 31.24
CA LEU A 517 -5.49 -13.13 32.65
C LEU A 517 -5.82 -14.56 33.09
N THR A 518 -6.50 -15.35 32.25
CA THR A 518 -6.77 -16.76 32.54
C THR A 518 -5.49 -17.58 32.53
N LYS A 519 -4.57 -17.29 31.61
CA LYS A 519 -3.27 -17.96 31.57
C LYS A 519 -2.40 -17.61 32.78
N THR A 520 -2.32 -16.32 33.15
CA THR A 520 -1.59 -15.90 34.36
C THR A 520 -2.26 -16.44 35.61
N TYR A 521 -3.60 -16.52 35.67
CA TYR A 521 -4.30 -17.16 36.78
C TYR A 521 -3.97 -18.65 36.89
N GLN A 522 -3.93 -19.40 35.78
CA GLN A 522 -3.51 -20.79 35.79
C GLN A 522 -2.05 -20.96 36.25
N GLU A 523 -1.16 -20.05 35.87
CA GLU A 523 0.22 -20.03 36.35
C GLU A 523 0.29 -19.70 37.85
N VAL A 524 -0.51 -18.75 38.34
CA VAL A 524 -0.64 -18.42 39.76
C VAL A 524 -1.19 -19.62 40.53
N VAL A 525 -2.28 -20.25 40.10
CA VAL A 525 -2.83 -21.46 40.71
C VAL A 525 -1.82 -22.61 40.69
N ARG A 526 -1.09 -22.82 39.59
CA ARG A 526 0.02 -23.79 39.53
C ARG A 526 1.12 -23.47 40.52
N SER A 527 1.49 -22.19 40.69
CA SER A 527 2.53 -21.78 41.63
C SER A 527 2.09 -21.96 43.10
N VAL A 528 0.86 -21.58 43.45
CA VAL A 528 0.29 -21.77 44.79
C VAL A 528 0.07 -23.26 45.08
N PHE A 529 -0.36 -24.06 44.09
CA PHE A 529 -0.42 -25.52 44.19
C PHE A 529 0.96 -26.14 44.40
N THR A 530 1.96 -25.80 43.57
CA THR A 530 3.33 -26.33 43.68
C THR A 530 3.98 -25.97 45.01
N SER A 531 3.71 -24.77 45.54
CA SER A 531 4.18 -24.34 46.86
C SER A 531 3.51 -25.12 48.00
N SER A 532 2.26 -25.56 47.84
CA SER A 532 1.49 -26.28 48.87
C SER A 532 1.65 -27.82 48.81
N THR A 533 1.86 -28.40 47.62
CA THR A 533 2.13 -29.85 47.42
C THR A 533 3.61 -30.22 47.59
N SER A 534 4.45 -29.25 47.91
CA SER A 534 5.87 -29.43 48.24
C SER A 534 6.13 -30.23 49.53
N SER A 535 5.09 -30.69 50.23
CA SER A 535 5.16 -31.32 51.54
C SER A 535 5.33 -32.85 51.58
N SER A 536 5.44 -33.60 50.47
CA SER A 536 5.72 -35.07 50.64
C SER A 536 6.33 -35.91 49.50
N GLY A 537 6.63 -35.42 48.28
CA GLY A 537 7.28 -36.33 47.29
C GLY A 537 7.89 -35.75 46.02
N ALA A 538 7.33 -34.69 45.45
CA ALA A 538 7.84 -34.07 44.22
C ALA A 538 9.06 -33.14 44.47
N SER A 539 9.13 -32.51 45.65
CA SER A 539 10.28 -31.66 46.02
C SER A 539 11.57 -32.46 46.02
N ARG A 540 11.62 -33.66 46.64
CA ARG A 540 12.82 -34.51 46.70
C ARG A 540 13.45 -34.78 45.33
N ARG A 541 12.66 -34.99 44.26
CA ARG A 541 13.18 -35.24 42.90
C ARG A 541 13.74 -33.98 42.24
N GLN A 542 13.09 -32.83 42.44
CA GLN A 542 13.57 -31.55 41.93
C GLN A 542 14.80 -31.07 42.71
N THR A 543 14.78 -31.15 44.04
CA THR A 543 15.94 -30.87 44.91
C THR A 543 17.13 -31.77 44.56
N MET A 544 16.90 -33.05 44.24
CA MET A 544 17.96 -33.97 43.80
C MET A 544 18.50 -33.60 42.42
N LYS A 545 17.65 -33.14 41.49
CA LYS A 545 18.06 -32.70 40.16
C LYS A 545 18.89 -31.41 40.21
N ASP A 546 18.45 -30.43 41.00
CA ASP A 546 19.13 -29.15 41.17
C ASP A 546 20.46 -29.35 41.91
N LEU A 547 20.47 -30.21 42.95
CA LEU A 547 21.69 -30.64 43.61
C LEU A 547 22.66 -31.34 42.65
N GLN A 548 22.15 -32.23 41.79
CA GLN A 548 22.96 -32.98 40.84
C GLN A 548 23.61 -32.07 39.78
N GLU A 549 22.94 -30.98 39.39
CA GLU A 549 23.47 -29.98 38.47
C GLU A 549 24.54 -29.10 39.15
N GLU A 550 24.25 -28.54 40.33
CA GLU A 550 25.19 -27.75 41.12
C GLU A 550 26.44 -28.57 41.52
N PHE A 551 26.24 -29.81 41.97
CA PHE A 551 27.32 -30.73 42.27
C PHE A 551 28.19 -30.99 41.03
N SER A 552 27.57 -31.23 39.87
CA SER A 552 28.31 -31.46 38.63
C SER A 552 29.12 -30.24 38.19
N ASN A 553 28.59 -29.02 38.39
CA ASN A 553 29.27 -27.78 38.09
C ASN A 553 30.49 -27.58 39.00
N LEU A 554 30.32 -27.68 40.32
CA LEU A 554 31.42 -27.56 41.29
C LEU A 554 32.49 -28.64 41.09
N TYR A 555 32.09 -29.89 40.84
CA TYR A 555 33.02 -31.00 40.62
C TYR A 555 33.89 -30.79 39.36
N ASN A 556 33.29 -30.35 38.26
CA ASN A 556 34.02 -30.05 37.03
C ASN A 556 34.97 -28.85 37.22
N ASN A 557 34.54 -27.82 37.97
CA ASN A 557 35.39 -26.68 38.31
C ASN A 557 36.61 -27.10 39.13
N ILE A 558 36.44 -27.95 40.16
CA ILE A 558 37.56 -28.45 40.98
C ILE A 558 38.58 -29.19 40.12
N ARG A 559 38.14 -30.07 39.22
CA ARG A 559 39.05 -30.79 38.29
C ARG A 559 39.78 -29.85 37.33
N LEU A 560 39.13 -28.79 36.84
CA LEU A 560 39.76 -27.82 35.96
C LEU A 560 40.76 -26.93 36.72
N PHE A 561 40.46 -26.55 37.97
CA PHE A 561 41.38 -25.83 38.84
C PHE A 561 42.59 -26.68 39.23
N GLU A 562 42.40 -27.97 39.50
CA GLU A 562 43.49 -28.92 39.77
C GLU A 562 44.47 -29.02 38.59
N LYS A 563 43.98 -29.04 37.34
CA LYS A 563 44.87 -28.96 36.16
C LYS A 563 45.69 -27.66 36.15
N GLY A 564 45.08 -26.55 36.55
CA GLY A 564 45.74 -25.25 36.65
C GLY A 564 46.82 -25.18 37.72
N THR A 565 46.61 -25.81 38.89
CA THR A 565 47.60 -25.80 39.97
C THR A 565 48.87 -26.59 39.64
N LYS A 566 48.79 -27.60 38.75
CA LYS A 566 49.94 -28.41 38.31
C LYS A 566 50.98 -27.64 37.47
N HIS A 567 50.69 -26.41 37.05
CA HIS A 567 51.66 -25.56 36.34
C HIS A 567 52.66 -24.86 37.27
N PHE A 568 52.46 -24.94 38.58
CA PHE A 568 53.25 -24.25 39.60
C PHE A 568 54.16 -25.21 40.37
N THR A 569 55.22 -24.70 41.01
CA THR A 569 56.18 -25.49 41.80
C THR A 569 55.61 -25.91 43.16
N ASP A 570 56.14 -26.98 43.76
CA ASP A 570 55.58 -27.66 44.94
C ASP A 570 55.08 -26.74 46.08
N GLU A 571 55.80 -25.68 46.44
CA GLU A 571 55.39 -24.77 47.53
C GLU A 571 54.18 -23.88 47.14
N THR A 572 54.19 -23.35 45.93
CA THR A 572 53.12 -22.49 45.41
C THR A 572 51.89 -23.31 45.04
N GLN A 573 52.11 -24.50 44.45
CA GLN A 573 51.08 -25.50 44.21
C GLN A 573 50.42 -25.95 45.52
N ALA A 574 51.17 -26.20 46.59
CA ALA A 574 50.60 -26.57 47.89
C ALA A 574 49.71 -25.45 48.49
N ASN A 575 50.10 -24.18 48.32
CA ASN A 575 49.30 -23.05 48.77
C ASN A 575 48.00 -22.88 47.96
N LEU A 576 48.07 -23.05 46.64
CA LEU A 576 46.90 -23.05 45.76
C LEU A 576 45.96 -24.22 46.04
N ALA A 577 46.53 -25.42 46.25
CA ALA A 577 45.78 -26.60 46.64
C ALA A 577 45.06 -26.41 47.97
N LYS A 578 45.75 -25.87 48.98
CA LYS A 578 45.17 -25.55 50.29
C LYS A 578 44.05 -24.51 50.19
N HIS A 579 44.21 -23.51 49.31
CA HIS A 579 43.17 -22.52 49.06
C HIS A 579 41.93 -23.14 48.42
N LEU A 580 42.11 -23.97 47.39
CA LEU A 580 41.02 -24.69 46.73
C LEU A 580 40.27 -25.62 47.71
N LEU A 581 41.01 -26.33 48.58
CA LEU A 581 40.45 -27.17 49.63
C LEU A 581 39.55 -26.38 50.60
N LYS A 582 39.97 -25.16 50.98
CA LYS A 582 39.24 -24.31 51.93
C LYS A 582 38.10 -23.48 51.34
N THR A 583 37.94 -23.48 50.02
CA THR A 583 36.94 -22.69 49.30
C THR A 583 36.00 -23.63 48.55
N VAL A 584 36.21 -23.85 47.25
CA VAL A 584 35.33 -24.61 46.37
C VAL A 584 35.14 -26.07 46.83
N CYS A 585 36.19 -26.71 47.35
CA CYS A 585 36.08 -28.07 47.91
C CYS A 585 35.28 -28.09 49.23
N THR A 586 35.33 -27.01 50.02
CA THR A 586 34.48 -26.87 51.20
C THR A 586 33.04 -26.65 50.80
N ASP A 587 32.76 -25.87 49.75
CA ASP A 587 31.41 -25.64 49.23
C ASP A 587 30.75 -26.92 48.71
N ILE A 588 31.45 -27.72 47.90
CA ILE A 588 30.92 -29.02 47.41
C ILE A 588 30.72 -30.01 48.55
N THR A 589 31.56 -29.98 49.59
CA THR A 589 31.40 -30.80 50.79
C THR A 589 30.17 -30.34 51.57
N ASN A 590 30.03 -29.04 51.80
CA ASN A 590 28.88 -28.45 52.48
C ASN A 590 27.57 -28.73 51.73
N LEU A 591 27.58 -28.77 50.39
CA LEU A 591 26.43 -29.16 49.58
C LEU A 591 25.98 -30.60 49.88
N ILE A 592 26.91 -31.56 49.94
CA ILE A 592 26.61 -32.95 50.34
C ILE A 592 26.07 -33.01 51.77
N PHE A 593 26.69 -32.29 52.70
CA PHE A 593 26.26 -32.27 54.10
C PHE A 593 24.88 -31.62 54.28
N SER A 594 24.56 -30.57 53.52
CA SER A 594 23.24 -29.94 53.50
C SER A 594 22.18 -30.90 53.00
N PHE A 595 22.49 -31.68 51.97
CA PHE A 595 21.58 -32.70 51.45
C PHE A 595 21.31 -33.81 52.46
N LEU A 596 22.35 -34.34 53.08
CA LEU A 596 22.21 -35.38 54.10
C LEU A 596 21.51 -34.89 55.37
N ALA A 597 21.71 -33.61 55.72
CA ALA A 597 20.98 -32.95 56.80
C ALA A 597 19.48 -32.85 56.48
N SER A 598 19.14 -32.49 55.24
CA SER A 598 17.75 -32.44 54.77
C SER A 598 17.06 -33.81 54.77
N ASP A 599 17.76 -34.86 54.35
CA ASP A 599 17.25 -36.25 54.38
C ASP A 599 17.10 -36.78 55.83
N SER A 600 17.78 -36.18 56.80
CA SER A 600 17.73 -36.52 58.23
C SER A 600 16.81 -35.61 59.07
N MET A 601 15.94 -34.81 58.43
CA MET A 601 15.03 -33.83 59.07
C MET A 601 15.75 -32.75 59.93
N ILE A 602 16.96 -32.33 59.55
CA ILE A 602 17.67 -31.21 60.17
C ILE A 602 17.53 -29.99 59.25
N THR A 603 16.87 -28.93 59.74
CA THR A 603 16.72 -27.67 59.01
C THR A 603 18.05 -26.93 58.95
N THR A 604 18.61 -26.84 57.74
CA THR A 604 19.73 -25.94 57.42
C THR A 604 19.30 -25.02 56.29
N GLU A 605 19.30 -23.71 56.55
CA GLU A 605 18.70 -22.70 55.66
C GLU A 605 19.56 -22.41 54.42
N ASN A 606 20.88 -22.71 54.41
CA ASN A 606 21.79 -22.56 53.26
C ASN A 606 23.08 -23.39 53.43
N TYR A 607 23.67 -23.94 52.34
CA TYR A 607 24.91 -24.73 52.43
C TYR A 607 26.17 -23.89 52.73
N SER A 608 26.15 -22.59 52.39
CA SER A 608 27.26 -21.66 52.62
C SER A 608 27.48 -21.29 54.09
N THR A 609 26.49 -21.52 54.97
CA THR A 609 26.59 -21.24 56.42
C THR A 609 27.07 -22.46 57.23
N ILE A 610 27.29 -23.60 56.58
CA ILE A 610 27.73 -24.83 57.22
C ILE A 610 29.22 -24.73 57.57
N THR A 611 29.53 -24.53 58.86
CA THR A 611 30.90 -24.49 59.36
C THR A 611 31.47 -25.90 59.62
N SER A 612 32.78 -25.99 59.88
CA SER A 612 33.44 -27.24 60.26
C SER A 612 32.78 -27.91 61.47
N GLU A 613 32.31 -27.11 62.44
CA GLU A 613 31.64 -27.58 63.66
C GLU A 613 30.21 -28.08 63.39
N VAL A 614 29.53 -27.51 62.40
CA VAL A 614 28.21 -28.00 61.98
C VAL A 614 28.34 -29.32 61.25
N ARG A 615 29.38 -29.50 60.41
CA ARG A 615 29.67 -30.78 59.74
C ARG A 615 29.94 -31.91 60.73
N THR A 616 30.71 -31.66 61.79
CA THR A 616 30.96 -32.69 62.82
C THR A 616 29.70 -33.04 63.61
N LYS A 617 28.80 -32.08 63.86
CA LYS A 617 27.48 -32.34 64.47
C LYS A 617 26.57 -33.18 63.56
N ILE A 618 26.58 -32.94 62.25
CA ILE A 618 25.82 -33.73 61.27
C ILE A 618 26.40 -35.16 61.18
N LEU A 619 27.73 -35.32 61.13
CA LEU A 619 28.41 -36.63 61.15
C LEU A 619 28.01 -37.50 62.35
N GLY A 620 27.77 -36.90 63.52
CA GLY A 620 27.36 -37.61 64.72
C GLY A 620 25.95 -38.23 64.66
N LYS A 621 25.09 -37.75 63.75
CA LYS A 621 23.69 -38.19 63.60
C LYS A 621 23.45 -39.13 62.42
N LEU A 622 24.46 -39.35 61.59
CA LEU A 622 24.35 -40.17 60.37
C LEU A 622 24.59 -41.67 60.64
N PRO A 623 23.99 -42.58 59.85
CA PRO A 623 24.22 -44.03 59.94
C PRO A 623 25.70 -44.41 59.75
N GLU A 624 26.17 -45.45 60.46
CA GLU A 624 27.58 -45.89 60.46
C GLU A 624 28.12 -46.19 59.04
N ASP A 625 27.27 -46.68 58.13
CA ASP A 625 27.63 -46.99 56.73
C ASP A 625 28.00 -45.73 55.90
N THR A 626 27.43 -44.57 56.24
CA THR A 626 27.69 -43.28 55.57
C THR A 626 28.76 -42.45 56.29
N LYS A 627 28.88 -42.65 57.60
CA LYS A 627 29.74 -41.87 58.50
C LYS A 627 31.23 -42.03 58.21
N GLY A 628 31.69 -43.23 57.89
CA GLY A 628 33.12 -43.49 57.62
C GLY A 628 33.68 -42.67 56.44
N PRO A 629 33.10 -42.78 55.24
CA PRO A 629 33.54 -42.02 54.06
C PRO A 629 33.36 -40.50 54.18
N LEU A 630 32.27 -40.04 54.81
CA LEU A 630 32.05 -38.61 55.05
C LEU A 630 33.02 -38.03 56.10
N THR A 631 33.45 -38.82 57.08
CA THR A 631 34.49 -38.40 58.04
C THR A 631 35.83 -38.23 57.32
N LYS A 632 36.17 -39.14 56.40
CA LYS A 632 37.38 -39.01 55.55
C LYS A 632 37.30 -37.80 54.62
N LEU A 633 36.13 -37.53 54.04
CA LEU A 633 35.91 -36.33 53.24
C LEU A 633 36.11 -35.05 54.07
N HIS A 634 35.53 -35.00 55.28
CA HIS A 634 35.70 -33.87 56.20
C HIS A 634 37.17 -33.61 56.57
N THR A 635 37.94 -34.66 56.87
CA THR A 635 39.37 -34.53 57.24
C THR A 635 40.24 -34.16 56.05
N SER A 636 39.92 -34.64 54.84
CA SER A 636 40.70 -34.34 53.62
C SER A 636 40.74 -32.85 53.24
N LEU A 637 39.76 -32.06 53.69
CA LEU A 637 39.74 -30.59 53.50
C LEU A 637 40.87 -29.86 54.24
N ASN A 638 41.41 -30.47 55.30
CA ASN A 638 42.59 -29.96 56.01
C ASN A 638 43.90 -30.57 55.48
N GLY A 639 43.81 -31.40 54.42
CA GLY A 639 44.94 -32.04 53.77
C GLY A 639 45.77 -31.09 52.89
N LYS A 640 46.71 -31.68 52.15
CA LYS A 640 47.60 -30.97 51.22
C LYS A 640 47.38 -31.34 49.75
N SER A 641 46.73 -32.46 49.48
CA SER A 641 46.52 -33.00 48.13
C SER A 641 45.06 -32.89 47.70
N ILE A 642 44.82 -32.33 46.51
CA ILE A 642 43.49 -32.29 45.88
C ILE A 642 43.11 -33.68 45.36
N GLU A 643 44.07 -34.49 44.92
CA GLU A 643 43.84 -35.84 44.41
C GLU A 643 43.29 -36.76 45.52
N ASP A 644 43.84 -36.64 46.74
CA ASP A 644 43.35 -37.37 47.91
C ASP A 644 41.92 -36.94 48.29
N PHE A 645 41.62 -35.64 48.20
CA PHE A 645 40.28 -35.11 48.41
C PHE A 645 39.28 -35.64 47.37
N LEU A 646 39.63 -35.65 46.08
CA LEU A 646 38.77 -36.15 45.02
C LEU A 646 38.48 -37.64 45.17
N SER A 647 39.45 -38.45 45.61
CA SER A 647 39.24 -39.87 45.92
C SER A 647 38.27 -40.07 47.10
N CYS A 648 38.39 -39.24 48.15
CA CYS A 648 37.46 -39.25 49.27
C CYS A 648 36.06 -38.76 48.87
N LEU A 649 35.97 -37.79 47.96
CA LEU A 649 34.72 -37.25 47.43
C LEU A 649 33.98 -38.28 46.57
N ASP A 650 34.67 -38.93 45.64
CA ASP A 650 34.09 -39.99 44.80
C ASP A 650 33.51 -41.12 45.69
N SER A 651 34.23 -41.50 46.77
CA SER A 651 33.77 -42.49 47.75
C SER A 651 32.52 -42.05 48.54
N ALA A 652 32.41 -40.76 48.87
CA ALA A 652 31.25 -40.21 49.58
C ALA A 652 30.02 -40.08 48.66
N VAL A 653 30.26 -39.73 47.40
CA VAL A 653 29.24 -39.52 46.36
C VAL A 653 28.53 -40.82 45.97
N ASP A 654 29.29 -41.91 45.83
CA ASP A 654 28.74 -43.24 45.52
C ASP A 654 27.73 -43.70 46.58
N ILE A 655 27.94 -43.33 47.84
CA ILE A 655 27.06 -43.66 48.97
C ILE A 655 25.84 -42.73 49.01
N CYS A 656 26.00 -41.47 48.61
CA CYS A 656 24.92 -40.49 48.54
C CYS A 656 24.04 -40.64 47.29
N GLY A 657 24.34 -41.59 46.39
CA GLY A 657 23.56 -41.83 45.17
C GLY A 657 23.68 -40.72 44.13
N ILE A 658 24.69 -39.85 44.21
CA ILE A 658 24.94 -38.78 43.26
C ILE A 658 25.74 -39.36 42.07
N MET A 659 25.28 -39.13 40.84
CA MET A 659 25.97 -39.68 39.66
C MET A 659 27.08 -38.72 39.18
N VAL A 660 28.34 -39.11 39.33
CA VAL A 660 29.46 -38.33 38.76
C VAL A 660 29.64 -38.67 37.28
N LYS A 661 29.31 -37.72 36.39
CA LYS A 661 29.66 -37.82 34.96
C LYS A 661 30.96 -37.05 34.72
N LYS A 662 32.01 -37.75 34.30
CA LYS A 662 33.26 -37.10 33.84
C LYS A 662 32.92 -36.16 32.67
N GLY A 663 33.30 -34.89 32.78
CA GLY A 663 33.07 -33.89 31.74
C GLY A 663 33.70 -34.30 30.41
N ASP A 664 32.94 -34.19 29.31
CA ASP A 664 33.48 -34.35 27.96
C ASP A 664 34.38 -33.14 27.61
N LYS A 665 35.37 -33.32 26.72
CA LYS A 665 36.26 -32.24 26.24
C LYS A 665 35.48 -31.04 25.72
N LYS A 666 34.28 -31.25 25.16
CA LYS A 666 33.37 -30.17 24.72
C LYS A 666 32.82 -29.36 25.90
N LYS A 667 32.42 -30.02 26.99
CA LYS A 667 31.94 -29.37 28.22
C LYS A 667 33.07 -28.64 28.95
N GLU A 668 34.26 -29.22 29.03
CA GLU A 668 35.43 -28.54 29.61
C GLU A 668 35.73 -27.22 28.88
N ARG A 669 35.69 -27.22 27.53
CA ARG A 669 35.86 -25.99 26.73
C ARG A 669 34.77 -24.95 27.00
N GLN A 670 33.52 -25.39 27.17
CA GLN A 670 32.40 -24.50 27.47
C GLN A 670 32.55 -23.85 28.85
N ILE A 671 32.91 -24.62 29.88
CA ILE A 671 33.14 -24.12 31.25
C ILE A 671 34.31 -23.13 31.26
N LEU A 672 35.42 -23.45 30.56
CA LEU A 672 36.56 -22.55 30.41
C LEU A 672 36.18 -21.22 29.75
N PHE A 673 35.28 -21.25 28.76
CA PHE A 673 34.78 -20.05 28.10
C PHE A 673 33.88 -19.22 29.03
N GLN A 674 32.93 -19.86 29.72
CA GLN A 674 32.03 -19.19 30.66
C GLN A 674 32.78 -18.57 31.85
N HIS A 675 33.74 -19.30 32.43
CA HIS A 675 34.60 -18.79 33.50
C HIS A 675 35.36 -17.53 33.07
N ARG A 676 35.92 -17.54 31.85
CA ARG A 676 36.65 -16.40 31.29
C ARG A 676 35.74 -15.19 31.11
N GLN A 677 34.54 -15.41 30.58
CA GLN A 677 33.56 -14.34 30.37
C GLN A 677 33.13 -13.72 31.71
N ALA A 678 32.86 -14.55 32.72
CA ALA A 678 32.50 -14.09 34.06
C ALA A 678 33.62 -13.25 34.71
N LEU A 679 34.88 -13.68 34.61
CA LEU A 679 36.02 -12.89 35.11
C LEU A 679 36.21 -11.58 34.34
N ILE A 680 35.97 -11.55 33.02
CA ILE A 680 36.02 -10.33 32.19
C ILE A 680 34.94 -9.33 32.62
N GLU A 681 33.72 -9.81 32.90
CA GLU A 681 32.63 -8.98 33.39
C GLU A 681 32.93 -8.41 34.78
N GLN A 682 33.46 -9.23 35.69
CA GLN A 682 33.92 -8.77 37.01
C GLN A 682 35.04 -7.71 36.89
N LEU A 683 36.00 -7.90 35.98
CA LEU A 683 37.10 -6.96 35.77
C LEU A 683 36.63 -5.59 35.27
N LYS A 684 35.57 -5.55 34.43
CA LYS A 684 35.01 -4.29 33.93
C LYS A 684 34.47 -3.42 35.06
N VAL A 685 33.71 -4.03 35.98
CA VAL A 685 33.02 -3.35 37.09
C VAL A 685 33.94 -3.06 38.27
N THR A 686 35.01 -3.84 38.48
CA THR A 686 35.88 -3.71 39.65
C THR A 686 36.70 -2.42 39.63
N GLU A 687 36.61 -1.62 40.70
CA GLU A 687 37.43 -0.40 40.87
C GLU A 687 38.59 -0.57 41.86
N ASP A 688 38.56 -1.59 42.71
CA ASP A 688 39.62 -1.88 43.68
C ASP A 688 40.93 -2.33 42.98
N PRO A 689 42.06 -1.59 43.14
CA PRO A 689 43.32 -1.92 42.49
C PRO A 689 43.87 -3.32 42.80
N ALA A 690 43.68 -3.81 44.04
CA ALA A 690 44.16 -5.14 44.43
C ALA A 690 43.38 -6.25 43.73
N LEU A 691 42.05 -6.11 43.65
CA LEU A 691 41.19 -7.05 42.92
C LEU A 691 41.38 -6.94 41.40
N VAL A 692 41.62 -5.74 40.84
CA VAL A 692 41.99 -5.56 39.42
C VAL A 692 43.27 -6.32 39.10
N LEU A 693 44.32 -6.20 39.92
CA LEU A 693 45.57 -6.93 39.73
C LEU A 693 45.34 -8.45 39.79
N HIS A 694 44.54 -8.90 40.76
CA HIS A 694 44.22 -10.31 40.93
C HIS A 694 43.50 -10.90 39.72
N LEU A 695 42.38 -10.28 39.29
CA LEU A 695 41.58 -10.72 38.16
C LEU A 695 42.38 -10.69 36.85
N THR A 696 43.17 -9.63 36.63
CA THR A 696 44.01 -9.50 35.44
C THR A 696 45.08 -10.60 35.40
N SER A 697 45.74 -10.89 36.52
CA SER A 697 46.76 -11.94 36.61
C SER A 697 46.19 -13.34 36.35
N VAL A 698 45.01 -13.65 36.91
CA VAL A 698 44.32 -14.93 36.69
C VAL A 698 43.84 -15.06 35.23
N LEU A 699 43.34 -13.98 34.64
CA LEU A 699 42.92 -13.96 33.23
C LEU A 699 44.10 -14.16 32.28
N LEU A 700 45.23 -13.47 32.49
CA LEU A 700 46.45 -13.65 31.69
C LEU A 700 47.03 -15.06 31.82
N PHE A 701 46.96 -15.64 33.01
CA PHE A 701 47.28 -17.06 33.21
C PHE A 701 46.36 -17.97 32.39
N GLN A 702 45.06 -17.70 32.38
CA GLN A 702 44.09 -18.47 31.61
C GLN A 702 44.26 -18.30 30.08
N PHE A 703 44.69 -17.12 29.61
CA PHE A 703 44.99 -16.89 28.19
C PHE A 703 46.25 -17.63 27.74
N SER A 704 47.28 -17.71 28.58
CA SER A 704 48.57 -18.34 28.23
C SER A 704 48.57 -19.86 28.37
N THR A 705 47.87 -20.41 29.36
CA THR A 705 47.88 -21.85 29.66
C THR A 705 46.62 -22.60 29.21
N HIS A 706 45.53 -21.87 28.90
CA HIS A 706 44.19 -22.43 28.70
C HIS A 706 43.65 -23.24 29.89
N CYS A 707 44.22 -23.06 31.08
CA CYS A 707 43.75 -23.67 32.33
C CYS A 707 43.12 -22.64 33.26
N MET A 708 42.14 -23.08 34.03
CA MET A 708 41.51 -22.29 35.08
C MET A 708 42.38 -22.28 36.33
N LEU A 709 42.46 -21.14 37.02
CA LEU A 709 43.21 -21.01 38.26
C LEU A 709 42.35 -20.34 39.33
N HIS A 710 42.27 -20.96 40.50
CA HIS A 710 41.64 -20.39 41.68
C HIS A 710 42.72 -20.13 42.73
N ALA A 711 43.09 -18.86 42.92
CA ALA A 711 44.23 -18.47 43.73
C ALA A 711 43.84 -17.44 44.81
N PRO A 712 44.50 -17.44 45.98
CA PRO A 712 44.39 -16.34 46.92
C PRO A 712 45.16 -15.11 46.41
N GLY A 713 44.76 -13.91 46.85
CA GLY A 713 45.47 -12.66 46.53
C GLY A 713 46.97 -12.68 46.87
N ARG A 714 47.37 -13.44 47.90
CA ARG A 714 48.79 -13.61 48.31
C ARG A 714 49.65 -14.36 47.29
N SER A 715 49.05 -15.16 46.42
CA SER A 715 49.76 -15.91 45.38
C SER A 715 49.89 -15.13 44.07
N VAL A 716 49.31 -13.92 43.97
CA VAL A 716 49.38 -13.08 42.76
C VAL A 716 50.83 -12.77 42.33
N PRO A 717 51.78 -12.43 43.23
CA PRO A 717 53.18 -12.24 42.83
C PRO A 717 53.80 -13.48 42.17
N GLN A 718 53.41 -14.67 42.61
CA GLN A 718 53.90 -15.95 42.07
C GLN A 718 53.29 -16.23 40.68
N ILE A 719 52.03 -15.86 40.48
CA ILE A 719 51.36 -15.92 39.17
C ILE A 719 52.01 -14.95 38.19
N ILE A 720 52.28 -13.71 38.62
CA ILE A 720 52.98 -12.71 37.78
C ILE A 720 54.36 -13.24 37.41
N ASN A 721 55.12 -13.80 38.37
CA ASN A 721 56.42 -14.39 38.06
C ASN A 721 56.33 -15.55 37.04
N PHE A 722 55.29 -16.38 37.12
CA PHE A 722 55.04 -17.43 36.11
C PHE A 722 54.73 -16.86 34.72
N LEU A 723 54.10 -15.69 34.64
CA LEU A 723 53.83 -15.01 33.37
C LEU A 723 55.09 -14.42 32.72
N SER A 724 56.22 -14.36 33.44
CA SER A 724 57.52 -13.96 32.88
C SER A 724 57.89 -14.86 31.70
N GLY A 725 58.06 -14.28 30.52
CA GLY A 725 58.34 -15.01 29.27
C GLY A 725 57.14 -15.68 28.59
N LYS A 726 55.92 -15.58 29.15
CA LYS A 726 54.66 -16.06 28.53
C LYS A 726 53.80 -14.93 27.96
N ILE A 727 54.08 -13.69 28.37
CA ILE A 727 53.44 -12.47 27.85
C ILE A 727 54.51 -11.50 27.32
N PRO A 728 54.15 -10.56 26.43
CA PRO A 728 55.06 -9.52 25.95
C PRO A 728 55.73 -8.73 27.09
N GLU A 729 57.00 -8.36 26.92
CA GLU A 729 57.84 -7.72 27.96
C GLU A 729 57.30 -6.33 28.38
N ASP A 730 56.65 -5.60 27.45
CA ASP A 730 55.94 -4.35 27.72
C ASP A 730 54.74 -4.55 28.66
N GLN A 731 54.00 -5.66 28.51
CA GLN A 731 52.87 -6.00 29.38
C GLN A 731 53.35 -6.50 30.75
N TYR A 732 54.42 -7.30 30.77
CA TYR A 732 55.00 -7.80 32.01
C TYR A 732 55.55 -6.67 32.89
N SER A 733 56.31 -5.74 32.32
CA SER A 733 56.85 -4.59 33.05
C SER A 733 55.74 -3.70 33.64
N LEU A 734 54.63 -3.53 32.91
CA LEU A 734 53.46 -2.81 33.41
C LEU A 734 52.79 -3.51 34.60
N LEU A 735 52.63 -4.84 34.54
CA LEU A 735 52.08 -5.64 35.64
C LEU A 735 52.96 -5.61 36.89
N VAL A 736 54.28 -5.70 36.73
CA VAL A 736 55.24 -5.61 37.85
C VAL A 736 55.22 -4.22 38.49
N LYS A 737 55.13 -3.15 37.67
CA LYS A 737 54.97 -1.78 38.18
C LYS A 737 53.69 -1.64 38.99
N TYR A 738 52.57 -2.14 38.47
CA TYR A 738 51.27 -2.07 39.15
C TYR A 738 51.26 -2.91 40.43
N GLN A 739 51.84 -4.11 40.42
CA GLN A 739 52.04 -4.93 41.62
C GLN A 739 52.82 -4.18 42.70
N GLY A 740 53.92 -3.49 42.33
CA GLY A 740 54.72 -2.70 43.27
C GLY A 740 53.90 -1.61 43.96
N LEU A 741 53.06 -0.89 43.20
CA LEU A 741 52.17 0.15 43.72
C LEU A 741 51.07 -0.42 44.63
N VAL A 742 50.44 -1.54 44.24
CA VAL A 742 49.43 -2.23 45.06
C VAL A 742 50.03 -2.73 46.38
N VAL A 743 51.24 -3.29 46.36
CA VAL A 743 51.93 -3.74 47.59
C VAL A 743 52.24 -2.56 48.51
N LYS A 744 52.73 -1.43 47.97
CA LYS A 744 52.95 -0.20 48.75
C LYS A 744 51.65 0.32 49.38
N GLN A 745 50.54 0.30 48.63
CA GLN A 745 49.23 0.69 49.13
C GLN A 745 48.75 -0.22 50.27
N LEU A 746 48.90 -1.54 50.14
CA LEU A 746 48.49 -2.51 51.16
C LEU A 746 49.34 -2.40 52.44
N ILE A 747 50.66 -2.19 52.31
CA ILE A 747 51.56 -1.97 53.45
C ILE A 747 51.16 -0.69 54.20
N SER A 748 50.86 0.40 53.48
CA SER A 748 50.44 1.68 54.07
C SER A 748 49.10 1.57 54.80
N GLN A 749 48.15 0.78 54.25
CA GLN A 749 46.88 0.49 54.92
C GLN A 749 47.04 -0.39 56.18
N THR A 750 47.98 -1.33 56.17
CA THR A 750 48.23 -2.22 57.31
C THR A 750 48.86 -1.44 58.47
N LYS A 751 49.82 -0.54 58.18
CA LYS A 751 50.42 0.36 59.18
C LYS A 751 49.36 1.26 59.86
N LYS A 752 48.42 1.80 59.08
CA LYS A 752 47.28 2.59 59.60
C LYS A 752 46.33 1.81 60.51
N ASN A 753 46.21 0.49 60.35
CA ASN A 753 45.35 -0.35 61.19
C ASN A 753 46.03 -0.86 62.47
N GLU A 754 47.37 -0.94 62.50
CA GLU A 754 48.13 -1.39 63.68
C GLU A 754 48.44 -0.25 64.67
N GLN A 755 48.47 1.00 64.19
CA GLN A 755 48.56 2.20 65.03
C GLN A 755 47.15 2.75 65.31
N GLY A 756 46.53 2.24 66.37
CA GLY A 756 45.27 2.78 66.89
C GLY A 756 45.45 4.23 67.36
N ASP A 757 44.67 5.13 66.76
CA ASP A 757 44.29 6.49 67.19
C ASP A 757 45.17 7.10 68.31
N GLY A 758 46.43 7.41 67.98
CA GLY A 758 47.42 7.82 68.97
C GLY A 758 48.68 8.45 68.37
N ASP A 759 48.65 9.79 68.37
CA ASP A 759 49.76 10.76 68.27
C ASP A 759 50.30 11.20 66.89
N SER A 760 49.89 12.43 66.59
CA SER A 760 50.42 13.51 65.75
C SER A 760 51.94 13.55 65.56
N THR A 761 52.40 13.46 64.30
CA THR A 761 53.05 14.51 63.46
C THR A 761 53.78 13.86 62.27
N ASP A 762 54.05 12.55 62.32
CA ASP A 762 54.63 11.76 61.21
C ASP A 762 53.60 11.29 60.17
N ASN A 763 52.30 11.43 60.44
CA ASN A 763 51.21 10.94 59.56
C ASN A 763 50.95 11.80 58.30
N LEU A 764 51.42 13.05 58.24
CA LEU A 764 51.16 13.95 57.10
C LEU A 764 51.94 13.56 55.84
N GLY A 765 53.21 13.14 55.99
CA GLY A 765 54.03 12.69 54.86
C GLY A 765 53.56 11.34 54.29
N ASP A 766 53.15 10.42 55.17
CA ASP A 766 52.61 9.11 54.79
C ASP A 766 51.24 9.22 54.10
N GLU A 767 50.42 10.23 54.43
CA GLU A 767 49.15 10.50 53.74
C GLU A 767 49.34 11.11 52.34
N GLU A 768 50.28 12.04 52.17
CA GLU A 768 50.62 12.59 50.85
C GLU A 768 51.25 11.52 49.92
N GLU A 769 52.09 10.64 50.46
CA GLU A 769 52.65 9.51 49.71
C GLU A 769 51.55 8.48 49.36
N ALA A 770 50.59 8.21 50.27
CA ALA A 770 49.47 7.33 49.98
C ALA A 770 48.52 7.88 48.91
N ASP A 771 48.26 9.19 48.90
CA ASP A 771 47.38 9.83 47.91
C ASP A 771 48.02 9.98 46.53
N THR A 772 49.34 10.18 46.47
CA THR A 772 50.08 10.12 45.20
C THR A 772 50.09 8.70 44.62
N ILE A 773 50.30 7.68 45.44
CA ILE A 773 50.20 6.26 45.02
C ILE A 773 48.78 5.93 44.51
N ARG A 774 47.72 6.42 45.17
CA ARG A 774 46.33 6.21 44.72
C ARG A 774 46.05 6.84 43.35
N LYS A 775 46.55 8.06 43.10
CA LYS A 775 46.40 8.73 41.79
C LYS A 775 47.13 7.98 40.69
N GLU A 776 48.38 7.56 40.93
CA GLU A 776 49.14 6.75 39.97
C GLU A 776 48.46 5.40 39.69
N LEU A 777 47.88 4.76 40.71
CA LEU A 777 47.12 3.52 40.54
C LEU A 777 45.88 3.75 39.67
N GLN A 778 45.11 4.82 39.90
CA GLN A 778 43.91 5.12 39.10
C GLN A 778 44.26 5.37 37.61
N GLU A 779 45.35 6.07 37.33
CA GLU A 779 45.82 6.30 35.96
C GLU A 779 46.22 5.01 35.25
N ILE A 780 46.95 4.12 35.95
CA ILE A 780 47.46 2.86 35.36
C ILE A 780 46.36 1.77 35.31
N THR A 781 45.33 1.85 36.15
CA THR A 781 44.26 0.83 36.27
C THR A 781 43.55 0.57 34.94
N THR A 782 43.26 1.62 34.16
CA THR A 782 42.63 1.48 32.83
C THR A 782 43.53 0.71 31.87
N SER A 783 44.83 1.01 31.88
CA SER A 783 45.83 0.34 31.05
C SER A 783 46.01 -1.13 31.44
N ILE A 784 45.93 -1.46 32.74
CA ILE A 784 45.99 -2.84 33.25
C ILE A 784 44.75 -3.63 32.83
N LYS A 785 43.55 -3.04 32.92
CA LYS A 785 42.31 -3.69 32.44
C LYS A 785 42.39 -3.96 30.93
N ASP A 786 42.93 -3.02 30.16
CA ASP A 786 43.05 -3.14 28.71
C ASP A 786 44.00 -4.27 28.26
N LEU A 787 44.95 -4.71 29.11
CA LEU A 787 45.80 -5.88 28.82
C LEU A 787 44.97 -7.14 28.52
N VAL A 788 43.81 -7.26 29.16
CA VAL A 788 42.90 -8.40 29.03
C VAL A 788 41.69 -8.06 28.15
N LEU A 789 41.14 -6.84 28.25
CA LEU A 789 39.93 -6.45 27.52
C LEU A 789 40.19 -6.21 26.02
N ARG A 790 41.42 -5.88 25.65
CA ARG A 790 41.86 -5.67 24.25
C ARG A 790 43.10 -6.51 23.97
N PRO A 791 42.98 -7.85 23.94
CA PRO A 791 44.13 -8.71 23.72
C PRO A 791 44.74 -8.37 22.35
N ARG A 792 45.97 -7.87 22.34
CA ARG A 792 46.74 -7.76 21.11
C ARG A 792 46.84 -9.17 20.52
N LYS A 793 46.48 -9.35 19.25
CA LYS A 793 46.68 -10.63 18.56
C LYS A 793 48.17 -10.98 18.66
N SER A 794 48.51 -11.95 19.49
CA SER A 794 49.84 -12.54 19.52
C SER A 794 50.04 -13.29 18.20
N SER A 795 50.81 -12.71 17.28
CA SER A 795 51.42 -13.45 16.19
C SER A 795 52.49 -14.35 16.80
N VAL A 796 52.11 -15.58 17.14
CA VAL A 796 53.05 -16.64 17.50
C VAL A 796 52.73 -17.86 16.63
N THR A 797 53.35 -17.85 15.45
CA THR A 797 53.95 -19.05 14.87
C THR A 797 55.25 -19.33 15.64
N GLU A 798 55.54 -20.61 15.90
CA GLU A 798 56.60 -21.21 16.76
C GLU A 798 56.11 -21.48 18.20
N GLU A 799 55.79 -22.70 18.66
CA GLU A 799 56.04 -24.10 18.25
C GLU A 799 54.77 -24.97 18.32
#